data_AF-N1JGB6-F1
#
_entry.id   AF-N1JGB6-F1
#
_cell.length_a   1.000
_cell.length_b   1.000
_cell.length_c   1.000
_cell.angle_alpha   90.00
_cell.angle_beta   90.00
_cell.angle_gamma   90.00
#
_symmetry.space_group_name_H-M   'P 1'
#
loop_
_entity.id
_entity.type
_entity.pdbx_description
1 polymer ?
#
loop_
_entity_poly.entity_id
_entity_poly.type
_entity_poly.pdbx_seq_one_letter_code
_entity_poly.pdbx_strand_id
1 'polypeptide(L)'
;MSLPKRPDAIESPKHSRDAYRRPRRNPQDEEVGYYSPAPSLSQLHQRETPNSSSVNAGGFSLTAGTKSVASELVYPSAKSSASHEIGRKRSLIRPERNRIDLKHPNYHYRQHAVNMSVLPSSTGNDPILEKMDKDGDASETARHSSSIEVDSDKLVIPKESRVKGTRPVNNEKDEKEGIPSRNPTKLKRRQKLTKEEREFQKQIDAVSPPSLWNVYCATVTIWCPDFILKIFGKPAKAQQRAWREKMGLISIILLIMAFVGFLTFGFTETVCKNPALRLRVNHIDSGFMIFHGSAYDLSKSRHPAARGIPSGSNVLYDLPEKHGGQDGSFLFQKVNGKCKGLITRTEGSDIPTNNAKDLAWYFPCQTFNQDGSSSVDKNIPPYLGYSCHTIGSAREAFYDLQSVGDVYFTWEDIKNSSRNLIVYSGNVLDLDLLNWFNTSQVTIPPRFQELSNRGSLLNAAVHGRDVTHSFQTKTDKQMAQCFEQIIKVGSVDTESVGCISSKVVLYVSLVFILSIVLSKFILALLFQWFFSRKFSASKTSQSSDPKKRNRQIEEWSDDIHRAPPKIPNDIRSAAIQSDRQGKRSSAFLPRTSRFTSPYAGDRISKVGRTQPTTMASQTSSAALIPPNSGFRQQDGASSYTTRDSQCYTTSTNDYEGPGPAGFVHDVVVPQPPADWQPFGYPLAHSICLVTAYSEGELGVRTTLDSIAITDYPNSHKTILVVCDGIITGKGELKSTPDVILGMMKDHLIHPDDVPAFSYVAVSTGSKRHNMAKVYAGFYDYGANSTIPVEKQQRVPMMCIVKCGTPDEASKSKPGNRGKRDSQIILMSFLQKVMFDERMTELEFEMFNGLWKITGISPDFYEIVLMVDADTKVFPDSLTHMISAMVQDPDIMGLCGETKIANKRESWVSMIQVFEYFISHHLSKSFESVFGGVTCLPGCFCMYRIKAPKGGQNYWVPILANPDVVEHYSENVVDTLHKKNLLLLGEDRYLSTLMLRTFPKRKQVFVPQAVCKTTVPESFSVLLSQRRRWINSTIHNLMELVFVRDLCGTFCFSMQFVVAIELIGTLVLPAAIVFTFYVVTISIVHSPPQIIPLVLLALILGLPAVLIVLTAHRWSYVVWMIIYLFSLPIWNFVLPTYAFWKFDDFSWGDTRKTDGEKTKKAGIEYEGEFDSSKITMKRWGEFEKERRLRNNAANFSGLPGKESISSSTGNWSAHRRGSYEDGFSENFN
;
A
#
# COMPACT_ATOMS: atom_id res chain seq x y z
N MET A 1 13.77 -29.28 -60.58
CA MET A 1 15.00 -30.10 -60.70
C MET A 1 15.72 -30.07 -59.35
N SER A 2 16.29 -31.12 -58.76
CA SER A 2 15.90 -32.55 -58.69
C SER A 2 16.98 -33.38 -57.96
N LEU A 3 17.04 -33.29 -56.61
CA LEU A 3 17.69 -34.25 -55.68
C LEU A 3 19.23 -34.45 -55.86
N PRO A 4 19.93 -35.29 -55.05
CA PRO A 4 19.58 -36.04 -53.82
C PRO A 4 20.38 -35.57 -52.56
N LYS A 5 20.34 -36.14 -51.33
CA LYS A 5 19.63 -37.28 -50.68
C LYS A 5 19.52 -37.05 -49.13
N ARG A 6 18.83 -37.97 -48.44
CA ARG A 6 18.67 -38.16 -46.96
C ARG A 6 18.67 -39.70 -46.68
N PRO A 7 18.52 -40.23 -45.43
CA PRO A 7 18.37 -39.59 -44.11
C PRO A 7 19.68 -39.69 -43.26
N ASP A 8 19.89 -40.21 -42.03
CA ASP A 8 19.12 -40.94 -40.98
C ASP A 8 19.71 -40.71 -39.54
N ALA A 9 19.25 -41.43 -38.49
CA ALA A 9 19.51 -41.06 -37.07
C ALA A 9 19.71 -42.23 -36.05
N ILE A 10 20.06 -41.84 -34.81
CA ILE A 10 20.09 -42.59 -33.51
C ILE A 10 21.26 -43.55 -33.26
N GLU A 11 22.14 -43.26 -32.27
CA GLU A 11 22.42 -44.08 -31.06
C GLU A 11 23.60 -43.54 -30.21
N SER A 12 23.78 -44.11 -29.01
CA SER A 12 24.89 -43.90 -28.05
C SER A 12 25.08 -45.22 -27.26
N PRO A 13 26.26 -45.60 -26.67
CA PRO A 13 27.04 -44.75 -25.75
C PRO A 13 28.57 -45.09 -25.67
N LYS A 14 29.20 -44.76 -24.53
CA LYS A 14 30.49 -45.25 -23.93
C LYS A 14 31.75 -44.37 -24.04
N HIS A 15 32.06 -43.75 -22.89
CA HIS A 15 33.33 -43.80 -22.13
C HIS A 15 34.72 -43.50 -22.75
N SER A 16 35.53 -42.83 -21.90
CA SER A 16 36.98 -43.00 -21.68
C SER A 16 37.96 -42.08 -22.45
N ARG A 17 38.44 -41.05 -21.72
CA ARG A 17 39.82 -40.51 -21.72
C ARG A 17 40.31 -39.78 -23.00
N ASP A 18 41.26 -38.85 -22.93
CA ASP A 18 41.76 -38.01 -21.83
C ASP A 18 42.34 -36.71 -22.44
N ALA A 19 42.73 -35.75 -21.58
CA ALA A 19 43.49 -34.51 -21.85
C ALA A 19 42.74 -33.15 -21.82
N TYR A 20 43.04 -32.40 -20.75
CA TYR A 20 43.33 -30.95 -20.65
C TYR A 20 42.83 -29.98 -21.75
N ARG A 21 42.24 -28.81 -21.43
CA ARG A 21 42.57 -27.87 -20.31
C ARG A 21 41.31 -27.09 -19.83
N ARG A 22 41.31 -26.62 -18.57
CA ARG A 22 40.28 -25.73 -17.97
C ARG A 22 40.85 -24.29 -17.72
N PRO A 23 40.04 -23.27 -17.36
CA PRO A 23 40.12 -21.96 -18.05
C PRO A 23 40.38 -20.71 -17.18
N ARG A 24 40.40 -19.53 -17.85
CA ARG A 24 40.45 -18.14 -17.34
C ARG A 24 41.82 -17.74 -16.76
N ARG A 25 42.33 -16.52 -17.00
CA ARG A 25 41.66 -15.20 -16.85
C ARG A 25 42.23 -14.11 -17.81
N ASN A 26 41.75 -12.88 -17.64
CA ASN A 26 42.16 -11.66 -18.37
C ASN A 26 43.68 -11.37 -18.25
N PRO A 27 44.25 -10.59 -19.19
CA PRO A 27 45.26 -9.60 -18.88
C PRO A 27 44.62 -8.29 -18.36
N GLN A 28 45.29 -7.66 -17.39
CA GLN A 28 45.40 -6.20 -17.31
C GLN A 28 46.83 -5.85 -17.73
N ASP A 29 47.15 -4.56 -17.74
CA ASP A 29 48.39 -3.95 -18.23
C ASP A 29 49.66 -4.51 -17.56
N GLU A 30 50.76 -4.57 -18.33
CA GLU A 30 52.13 -4.73 -17.81
C GLU A 30 52.59 -3.35 -17.28
N GLU A 31 53.32 -3.25 -16.16
CA GLU A 31 54.76 -3.52 -15.97
C GLU A 31 55.10 -3.55 -14.46
N VAL A 32 56.12 -4.22 -13.90
CA VAL A 32 57.14 -5.19 -14.39
C VAL A 32 57.30 -6.28 -13.32
N GLY A 33 57.72 -7.51 -13.68
CA GLY A 33 58.19 -8.50 -12.70
C GLY A 33 58.77 -9.77 -13.32
N TYR A 34 59.92 -10.24 -12.82
CA TYR A 34 60.69 -11.35 -13.40
C TYR A 34 60.57 -12.68 -12.63
N TYR A 35 60.76 -13.78 -13.38
CA TYR A 35 61.08 -15.16 -12.97
C TYR A 35 60.03 -16.09 -12.30
N SER A 36 59.98 -17.31 -12.87
CA SER A 36 59.28 -18.55 -12.45
C SER A 36 60.15 -19.41 -11.49
N PRO A 37 59.78 -20.64 -11.05
CA PRO A 37 58.54 -21.43 -11.25
C PRO A 37 57.91 -22.14 -10.00
N ALA A 38 56.62 -22.53 -10.13
CA ALA A 38 55.94 -23.85 -9.88
C ALA A 38 56.54 -24.98 -8.96
N PRO A 39 55.78 -26.04 -8.55
CA PRO A 39 54.30 -26.28 -8.49
C PRO A 39 53.70 -27.08 -7.28
N SER A 40 52.35 -27.01 -7.16
CA SER A 40 51.37 -28.14 -6.90
C SER A 40 50.98 -28.73 -5.51
N LEU A 41 49.65 -28.95 -5.40
CA LEU A 41 48.89 -30.16 -4.97
C LEU A 41 48.24 -30.36 -3.55
N SER A 42 46.95 -30.73 -3.62
CA SER A 42 46.10 -31.63 -2.76
C SER A 42 45.76 -31.37 -1.27
N GLN A 43 44.45 -31.14 -1.06
CA GLN A 43 43.49 -31.77 -0.10
C GLN A 43 43.89 -32.32 1.30
N LEU A 44 43.15 -31.81 2.30
CA LEU A 44 42.47 -32.48 3.43
C LEU A 44 43.23 -33.26 4.52
N HIS A 45 43.04 -32.75 5.75
CA HIS A 45 43.01 -33.39 7.07
C HIS A 45 44.31 -33.78 7.82
N GLN A 46 44.27 -33.37 9.11
CA GLN A 46 45.00 -33.88 10.29
C GLN A 46 46.54 -33.78 10.34
N ARG A 47 46.99 -32.65 10.92
CA ARG A 47 47.62 -32.60 12.25
C ARG A 47 48.67 -33.67 12.58
N GLU A 48 49.93 -33.24 12.67
CA GLU A 48 50.83 -33.75 13.71
C GLU A 48 51.86 -32.69 14.16
N THR A 49 52.42 -32.89 15.36
CA THR A 49 53.53 -32.12 15.96
C THR A 49 54.80 -32.96 15.93
N PRO A 50 56.00 -32.39 16.17
CA PRO A 50 56.58 -32.64 17.51
C PRO A 50 57.51 -31.55 18.09
N ASN A 51 57.55 -31.53 19.43
CA ASN A 51 58.66 -31.28 20.39
C ASN A 51 59.93 -30.53 19.92
N SER A 52 60.50 -29.60 20.70
CA SER A 52 60.92 -29.77 22.13
C SER A 52 61.08 -28.39 22.85
N SER A 53 61.47 -28.21 24.13
CA SER A 53 62.10 -29.10 25.13
C SER A 53 61.92 -28.64 26.61
N SER A 54 61.54 -29.54 27.53
CA SER A 54 61.68 -29.45 29.02
C SER A 54 61.04 -28.20 29.69
N VAL A 55 61.07 -27.83 31.00
CA VAL A 55 61.62 -28.25 32.34
C VAL A 55 60.53 -27.76 33.36
N ASN A 56 60.16 -28.26 34.56
CA ASN A 56 60.18 -29.48 35.42
C ASN A 56 59.12 -29.21 36.55
N ALA A 57 58.67 -30.08 37.45
CA ALA A 57 58.57 -31.56 37.58
C ALA A 57 57.58 -31.86 38.75
N GLY A 58 56.60 -32.76 38.58
CA GLY A 58 56.49 -34.05 39.33
C GLY A 58 55.38 -34.02 40.40
N GLY A 59 54.71 -35.11 40.84
CA GLY A 59 54.63 -36.54 40.46
C GLY A 59 53.18 -37.06 40.66
N PHE A 60 52.74 -38.28 40.31
CA PHE A 60 53.08 -39.60 40.90
C PHE A 60 52.94 -39.66 42.45
N SER A 61 52.35 -40.67 43.12
CA SER A 61 51.65 -41.91 42.67
C SER A 61 50.84 -42.58 43.82
N LEU A 62 50.04 -43.60 43.49
CA LEU A 62 49.66 -44.83 44.22
C LEU A 62 49.59 -44.94 45.78
N THR A 63 48.60 -45.77 46.21
CA THR A 63 48.57 -46.71 47.37
C THR A 63 48.28 -46.25 48.81
N ALA A 64 47.93 -47.26 49.64
CA ALA A 64 47.68 -47.30 51.08
C ALA A 64 46.28 -46.89 51.60
N GLY A 65 45.96 -47.35 52.82
CA GLY A 65 44.65 -47.16 53.48
C GLY A 65 44.73 -47.47 54.99
N THR A 66 43.62 -47.93 55.57
CA THR A 66 43.35 -48.20 57.01
C THR A 66 42.94 -46.99 57.89
N LYS A 67 41.86 -47.21 58.68
CA LYS A 67 41.63 -46.92 60.13
C LYS A 67 42.10 -45.59 60.75
N SER A 68 41.42 -44.95 61.74
CA SER A 68 40.12 -45.10 62.43
C SER A 68 39.99 -44.02 63.56
N VAL A 69 38.84 -43.93 64.27
CA VAL A 69 38.59 -43.10 65.51
C VAL A 69 38.43 -41.59 65.18
N ALA A 70 37.33 -40.86 65.47
CA ALA A 70 36.55 -40.56 66.70
C ALA A 70 37.30 -39.61 67.68
N SER A 71 36.70 -38.72 68.48
CA SER A 71 35.31 -38.40 68.89
C SER A 71 35.19 -36.84 68.98
N GLU A 72 34.12 -36.09 69.26
CA GLU A 72 32.65 -36.23 69.40
C GLU A 72 32.15 -35.04 70.26
N LEU A 73 30.82 -34.80 70.28
CA LEU A 73 30.03 -33.80 71.06
C LEU A 73 30.05 -32.36 70.47
N VAL A 74 29.02 -31.49 70.64
CA VAL A 74 27.70 -31.61 71.33
C VAL A 74 26.56 -31.03 70.44
N TYR A 75 25.30 -31.30 70.81
CA TYR A 75 24.05 -30.68 70.32
C TYR A 75 23.54 -29.59 71.32
N PRO A 76 22.56 -28.67 71.02
CA PRO A 76 21.32 -28.95 70.26
C PRO A 76 20.56 -27.81 69.48
N SER A 77 19.54 -28.25 68.73
CA SER A 77 18.18 -27.62 68.57
C SER A 77 17.81 -26.66 67.40
N ALA A 78 16.75 -27.07 66.68
CA ALA A 78 15.60 -26.29 66.17
C ALA A 78 15.59 -25.48 64.83
N LYS A 79 14.86 -26.08 63.86
CA LYS A 79 13.71 -25.54 63.08
C LYS A 79 13.86 -24.90 61.68
N SER A 80 12.94 -25.41 60.83
CA SER A 80 12.29 -24.80 59.64
C SER A 80 13.03 -24.78 58.30
N SER A 81 12.25 -24.72 57.22
CA SER A 81 12.60 -25.16 55.86
C SER A 81 12.13 -24.17 54.78
N ALA A 82 12.87 -24.07 53.68
CA ALA A 82 12.41 -23.45 52.43
C ALA A 82 12.89 -24.27 51.22
N SER A 83 12.09 -24.30 50.15
CA SER A 83 12.32 -25.12 48.95
C SER A 83 12.90 -24.31 47.78
N HIS A 84 13.68 -24.96 46.92
CA HIS A 84 14.22 -24.35 45.69
C HIS A 84 13.11 -23.99 44.67
N GLU A 85 13.18 -22.80 44.10
CA GLU A 85 12.43 -22.43 42.88
C GLU A 85 13.25 -22.63 41.60
N ILE A 86 12.56 -22.74 40.46
CA ILE A 86 13.15 -22.95 39.12
C ILE A 86 12.95 -21.70 38.27
N GLY A 87 14.04 -21.12 37.75
CA GLY A 87 14.02 -19.84 37.06
C GLY A 87 13.25 -19.81 35.71
N ARG A 88 12.34 -18.84 35.55
CA ARG A 88 11.67 -18.52 34.27
C ARG A 88 12.63 -17.87 33.26
N LYS A 89 12.46 -18.15 31.97
CA LYS A 89 13.19 -17.49 30.86
C LYS A 89 12.63 -16.09 30.58
N ARG A 90 13.50 -15.18 30.09
CA ARG A 90 13.20 -13.76 29.83
C ARG A 90 12.01 -13.53 28.89
N SER A 91 11.28 -12.44 29.13
CA SER A 91 10.27 -11.89 28.21
C SER A 91 10.88 -11.49 26.86
N LEU A 92 10.08 -11.56 25.80
CA LEU A 92 10.43 -11.10 24.45
C LEU A 92 10.07 -9.62 24.19
N ILE A 93 9.48 -8.93 25.17
CA ILE A 93 9.26 -7.48 25.13
C ILE A 93 10.60 -6.79 25.43
N ARG A 94 11.08 -5.93 24.53
CA ARG A 94 12.28 -5.10 24.78
C ARG A 94 11.96 -4.05 25.86
N PRO A 95 12.66 -4.01 27.01
CA PRO A 95 12.34 -3.08 28.10
C PRO A 95 12.48 -1.60 27.73
N GLU A 96 13.41 -1.27 26.83
CA GLU A 96 13.80 0.10 26.42
C GLU A 96 12.68 0.93 25.75
N ARG A 97 11.47 0.39 25.55
CA ARG A 97 10.45 1.02 24.70
C ARG A 97 9.39 1.87 25.38
N ASN A 98 9.28 1.89 26.71
CA ASN A 98 8.23 2.63 27.43
C ASN A 98 8.75 3.44 28.64
N ARG A 99 9.62 4.43 28.38
CA ARG A 99 9.85 5.51 29.35
C ARG A 99 8.65 6.46 29.32
N ILE A 100 7.71 6.27 30.25
CA ILE A 100 6.49 7.07 30.37
C ILE A 100 6.84 8.38 31.12
N ASP A 101 7.42 9.33 30.40
CA ASP A 101 7.67 10.68 30.91
C ASP A 101 6.35 11.49 31.04
N LEU A 102 6.41 12.65 31.69
CA LEU A 102 5.24 13.50 32.01
C LEU A 102 4.41 13.99 30.78
N LYS A 103 4.94 13.82 29.56
CA LYS A 103 4.26 14.13 28.28
C LYS A 103 3.52 12.93 27.66
N HIS A 104 3.62 11.74 28.25
CA HIS A 104 3.04 10.52 27.71
C HIS A 104 1.51 10.47 27.96
N PRO A 105 0.66 10.12 26.97
CA PRO A 105 -0.80 10.19 27.11
C PRO A 105 -1.37 9.44 28.32
N ASN A 106 -0.74 8.30 28.66
CA ASN A 106 -1.15 7.44 29.76
C ASN A 106 -0.46 7.77 31.11
N TYR A 107 0.37 8.83 31.21
CA TYR A 107 1.16 9.15 32.42
C TYR A 107 0.29 9.32 33.67
N HIS A 108 -0.64 10.28 33.66
CA HIS A 108 -1.53 10.52 34.81
C HIS A 108 -2.47 9.35 35.10
N TYR A 109 -2.91 8.62 34.06
CA TYR A 109 -3.71 7.41 34.23
C TYR A 109 -2.92 6.31 34.95
N ARG A 110 -1.64 6.10 34.61
CA ARG A 110 -0.78 5.11 35.25
C ARG A 110 -0.44 5.50 36.69
N GLN A 111 -0.14 6.78 36.97
CA GLN A 111 0.06 7.27 38.33
C GLN A 111 -1.18 7.04 39.22
N HIS A 112 -2.38 7.30 38.70
CA HIS A 112 -3.62 7.04 39.43
C HIS A 112 -3.92 5.53 39.57
N ALA A 113 -3.58 4.72 38.57
CA ALA A 113 -3.77 3.26 38.61
C ALA A 113 -2.85 2.54 39.61
N VAL A 114 -1.63 3.05 39.83
CA VAL A 114 -0.66 2.52 40.83
C VAL A 114 -1.17 2.70 42.26
N ASN A 115 -1.97 3.74 42.54
CA ASN A 115 -2.46 4.06 43.88
C ASN A 115 -3.78 3.36 44.26
N MET A 116 -4.27 2.41 43.46
CA MET A 116 -5.45 1.61 43.80
C MET A 116 -5.05 0.28 44.44
N SER A 117 -5.83 -0.20 45.41
CA SER A 117 -5.67 -1.55 45.96
C SER A 117 -5.93 -2.62 44.90
N VAL A 118 -5.11 -3.68 44.91
CA VAL A 118 -5.15 -4.79 43.96
C VAL A 118 -5.12 -6.11 44.73
N LEU A 119 -5.92 -7.07 44.29
CA LEU A 119 -5.84 -8.47 44.72
C LEU A 119 -5.07 -9.29 43.67
N PRO A 120 -4.30 -10.33 44.08
CA PRO A 120 -3.45 -11.09 43.17
C PRO A 120 -4.26 -11.89 42.12
N SER A 121 -3.63 -12.15 40.98
CA SER A 121 -4.24 -12.74 39.80
C SER A 121 -4.32 -14.27 39.88
N SER A 122 -5.54 -14.81 39.75
CA SER A 122 -5.78 -16.27 39.69
C SER A 122 -5.26 -16.94 38.41
N THR A 123 -4.74 -16.18 37.44
CA THR A 123 -4.23 -16.71 36.15
C THR A 123 -2.70 -16.89 36.12
N GLY A 124 -1.99 -16.70 37.24
CA GLY A 124 -0.56 -16.99 37.36
C GLY A 124 0.38 -16.01 36.63
N ASN A 125 -0.15 -14.83 36.29
CA ASN A 125 0.62 -13.65 35.85
C ASN A 125 0.10 -12.42 36.61
N ASP A 126 0.78 -12.04 37.68
CA ASP A 126 0.60 -10.74 38.33
C ASP A 126 1.30 -9.63 37.53
N PRO A 127 0.80 -8.38 37.58
CA PRO A 127 1.52 -7.25 37.01
C PRO A 127 2.82 -7.01 37.78
N ILE A 128 3.94 -6.91 37.07
CA ILE A 128 5.23 -6.59 37.68
C ILE A 128 5.16 -5.16 38.24
N LEU A 129 5.19 -5.05 39.57
CA LEU A 129 5.35 -3.78 40.27
C LEU A 129 6.81 -3.33 40.18
N GLU A 130 7.12 -2.55 39.14
CA GLU A 130 8.37 -1.81 39.04
C GLU A 130 8.45 -0.81 40.20
N LYS A 131 9.24 -1.12 41.23
CA LYS A 131 9.65 -0.13 42.23
C LYS A 131 10.49 0.93 41.53
N MET A 132 10.12 2.20 41.72
CA MET A 132 10.95 3.32 41.28
C MET A 132 12.08 3.57 42.28
N ASP A 133 13.00 2.63 42.37
CA ASP A 133 14.25 2.83 43.10
C ASP A 133 15.06 3.89 42.33
N LYS A 134 15.16 5.08 42.92
CA LYS A 134 16.13 6.11 42.53
C LYS A 134 17.37 5.95 43.39
N ASP A 135 18.49 6.37 42.81
CA ASP A 135 19.84 6.36 43.36
C ASP A 135 20.49 4.96 43.34
N GLY A 136 21.51 4.82 42.49
CA GLY A 136 22.16 3.55 42.15
C GLY A 136 23.05 3.66 40.91
N ASP A 137 24.30 4.05 41.13
CA ASP A 137 25.49 3.92 40.27
C ASP A 137 25.41 4.20 38.76
N ALA A 138 26.00 5.33 38.38
CA ALA A 138 26.59 5.55 37.05
C ALA A 138 28.05 6.03 37.20
N SER A 139 28.99 5.10 37.36
CA SER A 139 30.43 5.39 37.28
C SER A 139 31.23 4.16 36.83
N GLU A 140 31.77 4.21 35.61
CA GLU A 140 33.23 4.16 35.41
C GLU A 140 33.62 4.37 33.94
N THR A 141 34.08 5.58 33.61
CA THR A 141 35.34 5.79 32.88
C THR A 141 35.67 7.28 32.89
N ALA A 142 36.79 7.64 33.52
CA ALA A 142 37.20 9.03 33.70
C ALA A 142 38.24 9.47 32.66
N ARG A 143 38.40 10.81 32.48
CA ARG A 143 39.67 11.51 32.80
C ARG A 143 39.65 13.02 32.47
N HIS A 144 39.94 13.83 33.50
CA HIS A 144 40.44 15.21 33.47
C HIS A 144 39.55 16.29 32.79
N SER A 145 39.61 17.57 33.17
CA SER A 145 40.52 18.29 34.10
C SER A 145 39.80 19.42 34.87
N SER A 146 40.22 19.66 36.14
CA SER A 146 40.34 20.95 36.85
C SER A 146 39.29 22.09 36.65
N SER A 147 38.80 22.78 37.69
CA SER A 147 39.24 22.83 39.11
C SER A 147 38.38 23.77 39.99
N ILE A 148 38.31 23.48 41.30
CA ILE A 148 38.28 24.44 42.45
C ILE A 148 36.98 25.27 42.65
N GLU A 149 36.36 25.42 43.84
CA GLU A 149 36.43 24.75 45.17
C GLU A 149 35.27 25.24 46.08
N VAL A 150 34.91 24.51 47.18
CA VAL A 150 34.53 24.98 48.56
C VAL A 150 33.39 26.02 48.74
N ASP A 151 32.39 25.90 49.65
CA ASP A 151 32.07 24.90 50.69
C ASP A 151 30.56 24.83 51.06
N SER A 152 30.26 23.87 51.94
CA SER A 152 29.16 23.61 52.90
C SER A 152 28.47 24.85 53.56
N ASP A 153 27.35 24.77 54.31
CA ASP A 153 26.86 23.66 55.16
C ASP A 153 25.36 23.75 55.59
N LYS A 154 24.81 22.63 56.11
CA LYS A 154 23.63 22.38 57.00
C LYS A 154 22.32 23.22 56.98
N LEU A 155 21.22 22.50 56.71
CA LEU A 155 20.01 22.27 57.56
C LEU A 155 19.51 23.35 58.55
N VAL A 156 18.19 23.68 58.51
CA VAL A 156 17.19 23.41 59.60
C VAL A 156 15.77 23.96 59.26
N ILE A 157 14.75 23.40 59.93
CA ILE A 157 13.30 23.70 59.84
C ILE A 157 12.93 25.01 60.61
N PRO A 158 11.86 25.73 60.24
CA PRO A 158 11.11 26.56 61.20
C PRO A 158 9.62 26.23 61.30
N LYS A 159 9.09 26.32 62.54
CA LYS A 159 7.66 26.32 62.89
C LYS A 159 7.49 27.12 64.20
N GLU A 160 6.33 27.74 64.41
CA GLU A 160 5.93 28.47 65.65
C GLU A 160 6.68 29.79 65.97
N SER A 161 6.14 30.75 66.77
CA SER A 161 4.73 31.16 67.04
C SER A 161 4.64 32.52 67.78
N ARG A 162 3.42 33.13 67.84
CA ARG A 162 2.91 34.07 68.90
C ARG A 162 3.57 35.50 68.97
N VAL A 163 3.05 36.54 69.66
CA VAL A 163 1.92 36.74 70.61
C VAL A 163 1.40 38.22 70.67
N LYS A 164 0.11 38.46 71.05
CA LYS A 164 -0.57 39.72 71.57
C LYS A 164 -0.44 41.07 70.80
N GLY A 165 -1.37 42.05 70.85
CA GLY A 165 -2.77 42.09 71.32
C GLY A 165 -3.16 43.27 72.26
N THR A 166 -4.14 44.13 71.91
CA THR A 166 -4.91 45.09 72.80
C THR A 166 -6.18 45.65 72.08
N ARG A 167 -7.08 46.33 72.82
CA ARG A 167 -8.48 46.80 72.54
C ARG A 167 -8.57 48.37 72.53
N PRO A 168 -9.74 49.08 72.47
CA PRO A 168 -11.13 48.83 71.99
C PRO A 168 -11.78 50.00 71.16
N VAL A 169 -13.12 49.98 70.96
CA VAL A 169 -14.12 51.12 70.94
C VAL A 169 -14.85 51.52 69.61
N ASN A 170 -16.18 51.26 69.61
CA ASN A 170 -17.39 51.96 69.11
C ASN A 170 -17.65 52.47 67.66
N ASN A 171 -18.87 52.09 67.19
CA ASN A 171 -20.00 52.90 66.68
C ASN A 171 -20.20 53.33 65.19
N GLU A 172 -21.49 53.16 64.80
CA GLU A 172 -22.36 54.04 63.97
C GLU A 172 -22.17 54.05 62.43
N LYS A 173 -23.22 53.74 61.62
CA LYS A 173 -24.41 54.53 61.17
C LYS A 173 -24.05 55.58 60.08
N ASP A 174 -24.91 55.92 59.09
CA ASP A 174 -26.30 55.54 58.84
C ASP A 174 -26.74 55.68 57.35
N GLU A 175 -27.96 55.22 57.06
CA GLU A 175 -28.95 55.73 56.07
C GLU A 175 -28.69 55.91 54.53
N LYS A 176 -29.66 55.38 53.74
CA LYS A 176 -30.39 56.00 52.58
C LYS A 176 -29.66 56.37 51.28
N GLU A 177 -30.28 56.46 50.09
CA GLU A 177 -31.60 56.02 49.56
C GLU A 177 -31.52 55.91 48.01
N GLY A 178 -32.53 55.31 47.35
CA GLY A 178 -32.80 55.55 45.92
C GLY A 178 -32.77 54.34 44.97
N ILE A 179 -33.93 54.05 44.35
CA ILE A 179 -34.14 53.07 43.26
C ILE A 179 -35.13 53.73 42.27
N PRO A 180 -34.81 53.83 40.95
CA PRO A 180 -35.46 52.91 40.00
C PRO A 180 -34.68 52.52 38.71
N SER A 181 -34.73 51.22 38.42
CA SER A 181 -34.94 50.58 37.09
C SER A 181 -34.06 50.93 35.87
N ARG A 182 -33.28 49.92 35.40
CA ARG A 182 -33.43 49.37 34.02
C ARG A 182 -32.65 48.06 33.76
N ASN A 183 -33.34 47.09 33.16
CA ASN A 183 -32.89 45.97 32.31
C ASN A 183 -31.61 45.14 32.67
N PRO A 184 -31.74 43.84 33.03
CA PRO A 184 -30.59 42.94 33.13
C PRO A 184 -30.11 42.41 31.77
N THR A 185 -28.89 42.75 31.35
CA THR A 185 -28.25 42.19 30.14
C THR A 185 -27.31 41.02 30.47
N LYS A 186 -27.34 39.98 29.62
CA LYS A 186 -26.69 38.68 29.88
C LYS A 186 -25.16 38.74 29.81
N LEU A 187 -24.48 38.64 30.96
CA LEU A 187 -23.02 38.60 31.07
C LEU A 187 -22.45 37.22 30.70
N LYS A 188 -22.15 37.01 29.41
CA LYS A 188 -21.39 35.83 28.94
C LYS A 188 -19.91 35.93 29.38
N ARG A 189 -19.55 35.38 30.55
CA ARG A 189 -18.17 35.33 31.05
C ARG A 189 -17.30 34.32 30.27
N ARG A 190 -16.83 34.73 29.10
CA ARG A 190 -15.84 34.00 28.30
C ARG A 190 -14.46 34.11 28.95
N GLN A 191 -14.09 33.15 29.78
CA GLN A 191 -12.74 33.08 30.37
C GLN A 191 -11.67 33.10 29.25
N LYS A 192 -10.63 33.90 29.46
CA LYS A 192 -9.38 33.84 28.69
C LYS A 192 -8.40 32.99 29.51
N LEU A 193 -7.61 32.14 28.86
CA LEU A 193 -6.46 31.50 29.49
C LEU A 193 -5.57 32.56 30.16
N THR A 194 -5.01 32.20 31.30
CA THR A 194 -4.10 32.99 32.12
C THR A 194 -2.82 33.35 31.36
N LYS A 195 -2.03 34.24 31.95
CA LYS A 195 -0.75 34.66 31.37
C LYS A 195 0.30 33.53 31.43
N GLU A 196 0.30 32.78 32.52
CA GLU A 196 1.22 31.67 32.80
C GLU A 196 1.01 30.49 31.85
N GLU A 197 -0.23 30.03 31.62
CA GLU A 197 -0.53 28.99 30.62
C GLU A 197 0.00 29.36 29.21
N ARG A 198 -0.08 30.65 28.84
CA ARG A 198 0.43 31.14 27.55
C ARG A 198 1.94 31.20 27.49
N GLU A 199 2.61 31.38 28.62
CA GLU A 199 4.07 31.44 28.72
C GLU A 199 4.65 30.01 28.82
N PHE A 200 3.98 29.10 29.53
CA PHE A 200 4.28 27.66 29.52
C PHE A 200 4.07 27.02 28.13
N GLN A 201 2.96 27.31 27.45
CA GLN A 201 2.74 26.82 26.07
C GLN A 201 3.79 27.40 25.09
N LYS A 202 4.20 28.66 25.24
CA LYS A 202 5.32 29.23 24.46
C LYS A 202 6.64 28.51 24.74
N GLN A 203 6.93 28.15 25.99
CA GLN A 203 8.14 27.40 26.34
C GLN A 203 8.12 25.98 25.74
N ILE A 204 6.97 25.30 25.77
CA ILE A 204 6.80 23.99 25.10
C ILE A 204 6.98 24.12 23.57
N ASP A 205 6.33 25.11 22.94
CA ASP A 205 6.47 25.40 21.51
C ASP A 205 7.92 25.75 21.12
N ALA A 206 8.70 26.39 22.01
CA ALA A 206 10.08 26.83 21.77
C ALA A 206 11.14 25.74 21.98
N VAL A 207 10.85 24.69 22.74
CA VAL A 207 11.80 23.60 23.07
C VAL A 207 11.90 22.54 21.95
N SER A 208 11.03 22.60 20.94
CA SER A 208 11.09 21.68 19.78
C SER A 208 11.80 22.34 18.59
N PRO A 209 12.89 21.78 18.05
CA PRO A 209 13.51 22.32 16.84
C PRO A 209 12.53 22.26 15.66
N PRO A 210 12.48 23.28 14.78
CA PRO A 210 11.58 23.27 13.64
C PRO A 210 11.96 22.12 12.71
N SER A 211 11.04 21.19 12.48
CA SER A 211 11.29 20.04 11.60
C SER A 211 11.64 20.52 10.19
N LEU A 212 12.50 19.77 9.49
CA LEU A 212 12.90 20.10 8.10
C LEU A 212 11.69 20.29 7.19
N TRP A 213 10.61 19.54 7.44
CA TRP A 213 9.31 19.72 6.78
C TRP A 213 8.68 21.09 7.06
N ASN A 214 8.57 21.50 8.33
CA ASN A 214 8.02 22.81 8.70
C ASN A 214 8.87 23.96 8.13
N VAL A 215 10.20 23.81 8.10
CA VAL A 215 11.12 24.78 7.48
C VAL A 215 10.87 24.87 5.96
N TYR A 216 10.86 23.74 5.25
CA TYR A 216 10.58 23.69 3.81
C TYR A 216 9.24 24.34 3.46
N CYS A 217 8.17 24.01 4.19
CA CYS A 217 6.85 24.62 4.01
C CYS A 217 6.87 26.14 4.25
N ALA A 218 7.64 26.62 5.23
CA ALA A 218 7.82 28.05 5.47
C ALA A 218 8.57 28.73 4.31
N THR A 219 9.65 28.14 3.80
CA THR A 219 10.41 28.66 2.64
C THR A 219 9.53 28.74 1.39
N VAL A 220 8.80 27.67 1.05
CA VAL A 220 7.88 27.65 -0.11
C VAL A 220 6.74 28.67 0.00
N THR A 221 6.36 29.04 1.23
CA THR A 221 5.26 29.99 1.49
C THR A 221 5.70 31.33 2.08
N ILE A 222 6.98 31.70 1.90
CA ILE A 222 7.57 32.95 2.43
C ILE A 222 6.86 34.19 1.87
N TRP A 223 6.39 34.13 0.63
CA TRP A 223 5.60 35.16 -0.06
C TRP A 223 4.19 35.36 0.54
N CYS A 224 3.74 34.49 1.45
CA CYS A 224 2.46 34.59 2.13
C CYS A 224 2.61 34.56 3.66
N PRO A 225 2.92 35.70 4.32
CA PRO A 225 3.01 35.78 5.78
C PRO A 225 1.66 35.61 6.49
N ASP A 226 1.69 35.32 7.79
CA ASP A 226 0.49 34.99 8.59
C ASP A 226 -0.59 36.09 8.61
N PHE A 227 -0.26 37.36 8.35
CA PHE A 227 -1.26 38.43 8.25
C PHE A 227 -2.13 38.27 7.00
N ILE A 228 -1.56 37.85 5.87
CA ILE A 228 -2.29 37.59 4.62
C ILE A 228 -3.26 36.43 4.82
N LEU A 229 -2.82 35.34 5.46
CA LEU A 229 -3.68 34.18 5.74
C LEU A 229 -4.86 34.51 6.68
N LYS A 230 -4.69 35.44 7.63
CA LYS A 230 -5.79 35.93 8.47
C LYS A 230 -6.84 36.69 7.65
N ILE A 231 -6.41 37.54 6.72
CA ILE A 231 -7.29 38.29 5.81
C ILE A 231 -8.08 37.33 4.91
N PHE A 232 -7.43 36.30 4.34
CA PHE A 232 -8.09 35.24 3.55
C PHE A 232 -8.85 34.20 4.40
N GLY A 233 -9.32 34.57 5.59
CA GLY A 233 -10.26 33.76 6.36
C GLY A 233 -9.69 32.47 6.97
N LYS A 234 -8.38 32.42 7.23
CA LYS A 234 -7.71 31.39 8.05
C LYS A 234 -7.16 32.01 9.34
N PRO A 235 -8.01 32.38 10.32
CA PRO A 235 -7.56 33.07 11.54
C PRO A 235 -6.77 32.16 12.51
N ALA A 236 -7.01 30.84 12.49
CA ALA A 236 -6.41 29.91 13.44
C ALA A 236 -5.04 29.39 12.98
N LYS A 237 -4.05 29.32 13.89
CA LYS A 237 -2.71 28.77 13.64
C LYS A 237 -2.74 27.39 12.96
N ALA A 238 -3.65 26.50 13.39
CA ALA A 238 -3.78 25.16 12.80
C ALA A 238 -4.25 25.18 11.32
N GLN A 239 -5.07 26.18 10.93
CA GLN A 239 -5.51 26.36 9.53
C GLN A 239 -4.43 27.02 8.66
N GLN A 240 -3.57 27.85 9.27
CA GLN A 240 -2.40 28.45 8.63
C GLN A 240 -1.33 27.36 8.40
N ARG A 241 -0.99 26.57 9.42
CA ARG A 241 -0.07 25.41 9.33
C ARG A 241 -0.54 24.41 8.27
N ALA A 242 -1.80 23.97 8.31
CA ALA A 242 -2.34 23.05 7.30
C ALA A 242 -2.27 23.62 5.86
N TRP A 243 -2.45 24.93 5.68
CA TRP A 243 -2.29 25.54 4.36
C TRP A 243 -0.83 25.60 3.90
N ARG A 244 0.12 25.90 4.80
CA ARG A 244 1.57 25.87 4.48
C ARG A 244 2.03 24.44 4.15
N GLU A 245 1.59 23.45 4.92
CA GLU A 245 1.86 22.02 4.66
C GLU A 245 1.24 21.57 3.32
N LYS A 246 0.02 22.01 2.96
CA LYS A 246 -0.55 21.79 1.63
C LYS A 246 0.32 22.36 0.53
N MET A 247 0.76 23.62 0.65
CA MET A 247 1.55 24.26 -0.41
C MET A 247 2.93 23.60 -0.57
N GLY A 248 3.55 23.11 0.51
CA GLY A 248 4.75 22.27 0.44
C GLY A 248 4.52 20.92 -0.27
N LEU A 249 3.36 20.27 -0.07
CA LEU A 249 3.02 19.07 -0.85
C LEU A 249 2.80 19.41 -2.33
N ILE A 250 2.10 20.51 -2.64
CA ILE A 250 1.86 20.93 -4.02
C ILE A 250 3.17 21.28 -4.74
N SER A 251 4.13 21.94 -4.09
CA SER A 251 5.43 22.23 -4.70
C SER A 251 6.25 20.97 -4.99
N ILE A 252 6.19 19.95 -4.12
CA ILE A 252 6.81 18.63 -4.38
C ILE A 252 6.11 17.92 -5.55
N ILE A 253 4.78 17.92 -5.59
CA ILE A 253 4.01 17.31 -6.68
C ILE A 253 4.34 17.96 -8.03
N LEU A 254 4.38 19.29 -8.09
CA LEU A 254 4.75 20.04 -9.30
C LEU A 254 6.21 19.78 -9.71
N LEU A 255 7.14 19.65 -8.77
CA LEU A 255 8.53 19.28 -9.05
C LEU A 255 8.61 17.86 -9.66
N ILE A 256 7.89 16.89 -9.10
CA ILE A 256 7.84 15.51 -9.64
C ILE A 256 7.20 15.51 -11.04
N MET A 257 6.10 16.23 -11.26
CA MET A 257 5.49 16.39 -12.58
C MET A 257 6.45 17.01 -13.60
N ALA A 258 7.17 18.07 -13.22
CA ALA A 258 8.13 18.74 -14.08
C ALA A 258 9.34 17.86 -14.38
N PHE A 259 9.83 17.09 -13.41
CA PHE A 259 10.92 16.13 -13.60
C PHE A 259 10.53 14.99 -14.55
N VAL A 260 9.33 14.43 -14.42
CA VAL A 260 8.82 13.42 -15.36
C VAL A 260 8.62 14.03 -16.75
N GLY A 261 8.04 15.23 -16.86
CA GLY A 261 7.89 15.94 -18.14
C GLY A 261 9.22 16.26 -18.83
N PHE A 262 10.24 16.60 -18.04
CA PHE A 262 11.61 16.75 -18.53
C PHE A 262 12.15 15.41 -19.05
N LEU A 263 12.03 14.32 -18.31
CA LEU A 263 12.49 13.00 -18.76
C LEU A 263 11.74 12.48 -20.01
N THR A 264 10.46 12.81 -20.19
CA THR A 264 9.68 12.34 -21.35
C THR A 264 9.86 13.19 -22.62
N PHE A 265 10.17 14.49 -22.49
CA PHE A 265 10.28 15.40 -23.65
C PHE A 265 11.58 16.21 -23.67
N GLY A 266 11.92 16.88 -22.57
CA GLY A 266 13.07 17.77 -22.48
C GLY A 266 14.44 17.07 -22.59
N PHE A 267 14.56 15.82 -22.13
CA PHE A 267 15.82 15.09 -22.12
C PHE A 267 16.35 14.79 -23.53
N THR A 268 15.47 14.51 -24.49
CA THR A 268 15.90 14.37 -25.90
C THR A 268 16.40 15.70 -26.44
N GLU A 269 15.62 16.78 -26.34
CA GLU A 269 15.99 18.09 -26.90
C GLU A 269 17.28 18.67 -26.28
N THR A 270 17.47 18.51 -24.96
CA THR A 270 18.63 19.07 -24.25
C THR A 270 19.94 18.32 -24.53
N VAL A 271 19.89 17.03 -24.84
CA VAL A 271 21.09 16.21 -25.06
C VAL A 271 21.32 15.93 -26.56
N CYS A 272 20.27 15.93 -27.38
CA CYS A 272 20.30 15.80 -28.84
C CYS A 272 20.02 17.15 -29.50
N LYS A 273 21.03 18.04 -29.49
CA LYS A 273 20.95 19.33 -30.20
C LYS A 273 20.64 19.12 -31.69
N ASN A 274 19.76 19.96 -32.25
CA ASN A 274 19.48 20.01 -33.69
C ASN A 274 20.79 20.07 -34.50
N PRO A 275 21.06 19.09 -35.39
CA PRO A 275 22.24 19.12 -36.23
C PRO A 275 22.14 20.25 -37.26
N ALA A 276 23.28 20.71 -37.77
CA ALA A 276 23.30 21.52 -38.99
C ALA A 276 22.63 20.73 -40.15
N LEU A 277 22.11 21.43 -41.15
CA LEU A 277 21.49 20.77 -42.30
C LEU A 277 22.50 19.80 -42.94
N ARG A 278 22.12 18.54 -43.12
CA ARG A 278 22.92 17.54 -43.85
C ARG A 278 22.13 17.11 -45.08
N LEU A 279 22.76 17.15 -46.25
CA LEU A 279 22.12 16.73 -47.51
C LEU A 279 22.60 15.34 -47.89
N ARG A 280 21.68 14.44 -48.28
CA ARG A 280 22.06 13.08 -48.69
C ARG A 280 22.67 13.12 -50.08
N VAL A 281 23.78 12.40 -50.27
CA VAL A 281 24.33 12.12 -51.60
C VAL A 281 23.25 11.58 -52.56
N ASN A 282 23.37 11.91 -53.84
CA ASN A 282 22.42 11.58 -54.92
C ASN A 282 21.03 12.25 -54.82
N HIS A 283 20.81 13.11 -53.82
CA HIS A 283 19.59 13.91 -53.65
C HIS A 283 19.88 15.42 -53.55
N ILE A 284 21.08 15.87 -53.93
CA ILE A 284 21.46 17.28 -53.94
C ILE A 284 21.01 17.90 -55.26
N ASP A 285 20.10 18.88 -55.17
CA ASP A 285 19.48 19.56 -56.31
C ASP A 285 20.48 20.46 -57.07
N SER A 286 20.14 20.70 -58.34
CA SER A 286 20.80 21.57 -59.31
C SER A 286 21.10 23.00 -58.85
N GLY A 287 20.43 23.51 -57.81
CA GLY A 287 20.75 24.81 -57.18
C GLY A 287 21.98 24.82 -56.26
N PHE A 288 22.56 23.65 -55.99
CA PHE A 288 23.74 23.48 -55.14
C PHE A 288 24.94 22.97 -55.92
N MET A 289 26.14 23.21 -55.38
CA MET A 289 27.38 22.59 -55.84
C MET A 289 28.18 22.07 -54.64
N ILE A 290 28.85 20.94 -54.79
CA ILE A 290 29.58 20.27 -53.71
C ILE A 290 31.08 20.65 -53.79
N PHE A 291 31.69 20.96 -52.66
CA PHE A 291 33.14 21.14 -52.55
C PHE A 291 33.65 20.49 -51.25
N HIS A 292 34.61 19.57 -51.38
CA HIS A 292 35.27 18.86 -50.28
C HIS A 292 34.32 18.14 -49.31
N GLY A 293 33.16 17.71 -49.82
CA GLY A 293 32.11 17.05 -49.04
C GLY A 293 31.14 17.98 -48.30
N SER A 294 31.17 19.29 -48.56
CA SER A 294 30.17 20.25 -48.07
C SER A 294 29.45 20.91 -49.25
N ALA A 295 28.15 21.22 -49.09
CA ALA A 295 27.29 21.75 -50.14
C ALA A 295 27.07 23.27 -50.00
N TYR A 296 27.11 23.97 -51.12
CA TYR A 296 27.00 25.42 -51.22
C TYR A 296 25.84 25.80 -52.15
N ASP A 297 24.95 26.69 -51.69
CA ASP A 297 23.92 27.31 -52.56
C ASP A 297 24.61 28.34 -53.46
N LEU A 298 24.68 28.03 -54.76
CA LEU A 298 25.23 28.94 -55.77
C LEU A 298 24.14 29.49 -56.70
N SER A 299 22.84 29.28 -56.39
CA SER A 299 21.69 29.70 -57.22
C SER A 299 21.62 31.21 -57.48
N LYS A 300 22.21 32.01 -56.59
CA LYS A 300 22.31 33.48 -56.67
C LYS A 300 23.74 33.98 -56.92
N SER A 301 24.70 33.07 -57.11
CA SER A 301 26.10 33.43 -57.36
C SER A 301 26.27 34.09 -58.73
N ARG A 302 27.37 34.85 -58.88
CA ARG A 302 27.81 35.46 -60.13
C ARG A 302 29.32 35.29 -60.26
N HIS A 303 29.76 34.71 -61.36
CA HIS A 303 31.18 34.47 -61.61
C HIS A 303 31.85 35.68 -62.27
N PRO A 304 33.11 36.04 -61.92
CA PRO A 304 33.88 37.03 -62.67
C PRO A 304 34.20 36.53 -64.10
N ALA A 305 34.61 37.42 -64.99
CA ALA A 305 35.02 37.03 -66.34
C ALA A 305 36.18 36.02 -66.31
N ALA A 306 36.03 34.88 -66.96
CA ALA A 306 37.07 33.86 -67.10
C ALA A 306 37.04 33.22 -68.51
N ARG A 307 38.04 32.41 -68.85
CA ARG A 307 38.16 31.80 -70.18
C ARG A 307 37.00 30.83 -70.44
N GLY A 308 36.04 31.25 -71.25
CA GLY A 308 34.81 30.51 -71.55
C GLY A 308 33.60 30.87 -70.66
N ILE A 309 33.76 31.77 -69.68
CA ILE A 309 32.72 32.16 -68.72
C ILE A 309 32.50 33.69 -68.79
N PRO A 310 31.35 34.15 -69.32
CA PRO A 310 31.01 35.57 -69.37
C PRO A 310 30.91 36.21 -67.98
N SER A 311 31.27 37.49 -67.88
CA SER A 311 31.22 38.23 -66.60
C SER A 311 29.79 38.31 -66.05
N GLY A 312 29.63 37.97 -64.77
CA GLY A 312 28.35 38.07 -64.06
C GLY A 312 27.38 36.90 -64.26
N SER A 313 27.78 35.87 -65.00
CA SER A 313 27.01 34.63 -65.26
C SER A 313 26.98 33.69 -64.05
N ASN A 314 25.94 32.84 -64.00
CA ASN A 314 25.76 31.81 -62.98
C ASN A 314 26.24 30.43 -63.47
N VAL A 315 27.17 29.81 -62.73
CA VAL A 315 27.85 28.56 -63.10
C VAL A 315 26.91 27.34 -63.14
N LEU A 316 25.74 27.41 -62.49
CA LEU A 316 24.76 26.31 -62.45
C LEU A 316 23.83 26.32 -63.67
N TYR A 317 23.55 27.51 -64.22
CA TYR A 317 22.39 27.71 -65.12
C TYR A 317 22.73 28.36 -66.47
N ASP A 318 23.66 29.31 -66.49
CA ASP A 318 23.90 30.21 -67.65
C ASP A 318 24.97 29.68 -68.62
N LEU A 319 25.69 28.63 -68.21
CA LEU A 319 26.75 27.99 -69.00
C LEU A 319 26.19 26.90 -69.93
N PRO A 320 26.84 26.61 -71.08
CA PRO A 320 26.42 25.55 -71.99
C PRO A 320 26.44 24.15 -71.35
N GLU A 321 27.45 23.89 -70.53
CA GLU A 321 27.48 22.77 -69.59
C GLU A 321 27.03 23.26 -68.21
N LYS A 322 26.12 22.55 -67.57
CA LYS A 322 25.50 22.97 -66.30
C LYS A 322 26.05 22.14 -65.15
N HIS A 323 26.71 22.82 -64.21
CA HIS A 323 27.41 22.17 -63.09
C HIS A 323 26.58 22.04 -61.81
N GLY A 324 25.26 22.30 -61.89
CA GLY A 324 24.32 22.08 -60.80
C GLY A 324 24.26 20.63 -60.34
N GLY A 325 24.37 20.39 -59.03
CA GLY A 325 24.39 19.04 -58.45
C GLY A 325 25.70 18.26 -58.70
N GLN A 326 26.75 18.89 -59.23
CA GLN A 326 28.08 18.30 -59.38
C GLN A 326 29.00 18.66 -58.21
N ASP A 327 30.09 17.91 -58.08
CA ASP A 327 31.21 18.18 -57.18
C ASP A 327 32.33 18.91 -57.95
N GLY A 328 32.75 20.05 -57.41
CA GLY A 328 33.78 20.94 -57.93
C GLY A 328 35.07 20.94 -57.11
N SER A 329 35.31 19.94 -56.25
CA SER A 329 36.51 19.85 -55.40
C SER A 329 37.83 19.97 -56.19
N PHE A 330 37.83 19.50 -57.43
CA PHE A 330 38.95 19.60 -58.37
C PHE A 330 39.17 21.01 -58.96
N LEU A 331 38.21 21.94 -58.82
CA LEU A 331 38.40 23.35 -59.17
C LEU A 331 39.09 24.13 -58.04
N PHE A 332 38.89 23.71 -56.78
CA PHE A 332 39.42 24.36 -55.57
C PHE A 332 40.33 23.40 -54.75
N GLN A 333 41.34 22.82 -55.39
CA GLN A 333 42.19 21.76 -54.82
C GLN A 333 43.06 22.22 -53.64
N LYS A 334 43.11 21.40 -52.58
CA LYS A 334 43.95 21.61 -51.38
C LYS A 334 45.34 20.97 -51.55
N VAL A 335 46.16 21.61 -52.37
CA VAL A 335 47.53 21.14 -52.68
C VAL A 335 48.56 21.45 -51.59
N ASN A 336 49.58 20.59 -51.49
CA ASN A 336 50.78 20.70 -50.65
C ASN A 336 50.55 20.83 -49.13
N GLY A 337 49.36 20.46 -48.66
CA GLY A 337 49.11 20.24 -47.24
C GLY A 337 49.67 18.89 -46.78
N LYS A 338 48.80 18.01 -46.28
CA LYS A 338 49.13 16.67 -45.77
C LYS A 338 49.73 15.74 -46.83
N CYS A 339 49.48 16.01 -48.11
CA CYS A 339 50.05 15.29 -49.24
C CYS A 339 51.50 15.67 -49.59
N LYS A 340 52.07 16.74 -49.01
CA LYS A 340 53.44 17.18 -49.34
C LYS A 340 54.45 16.07 -49.03
N GLY A 341 55.25 15.70 -50.03
CA GLY A 341 56.22 14.62 -49.95
C GLY A 341 55.66 13.20 -50.17
N LEU A 342 54.33 13.02 -50.23
CA LEU A 342 53.71 11.80 -50.77
C LEU A 342 53.47 11.95 -52.29
N ILE A 343 53.01 13.13 -52.71
CA ILE A 343 52.74 13.48 -54.10
C ILE A 343 53.86 14.41 -54.57
N THR A 344 54.50 14.08 -55.71
CA THR A 344 55.69 14.78 -56.22
C THR A 344 55.66 14.98 -57.74
N ARG A 345 56.48 15.90 -58.26
CA ARG A 345 56.53 16.22 -59.71
C ARG A 345 57.25 15.11 -60.48
N THR A 346 56.67 14.63 -61.58
CA THR A 346 57.35 13.72 -62.52
C THR A 346 58.42 14.47 -63.31
N GLU A 347 59.51 13.80 -63.71
CA GLU A 347 60.48 14.41 -64.63
C GLU A 347 59.82 14.72 -65.99
N GLY A 348 60.05 15.92 -66.54
CA GLY A 348 59.37 16.40 -67.74
C GLY A 348 57.94 16.95 -67.53
N SER A 349 57.41 16.93 -66.31
CA SER A 349 56.10 17.52 -65.95
C SER A 349 56.05 19.03 -66.20
N ASP A 350 54.92 19.52 -66.70
CA ASP A 350 54.62 20.94 -66.97
C ASP A 350 54.14 21.70 -65.72
N ILE A 351 53.83 21.01 -64.63
CA ILE A 351 53.22 21.63 -63.43
C ILE A 351 54.20 22.64 -62.80
N PRO A 352 53.81 23.92 -62.63
CA PRO A 352 54.63 24.91 -61.95
C PRO A 352 54.94 24.50 -60.50
N THR A 353 56.19 24.66 -60.10
CA THR A 353 56.65 24.42 -58.72
C THR A 353 57.51 25.55 -58.18
N ASN A 354 57.32 25.91 -56.91
CA ASN A 354 58.12 26.91 -56.22
C ASN A 354 59.46 26.33 -55.70
N ASN A 355 60.30 27.20 -55.10
CA ASN A 355 61.58 26.81 -54.48
C ASN A 355 61.45 25.79 -53.33
N ALA A 356 60.26 25.66 -52.72
CA ALA A 356 59.94 24.70 -51.66
C ALA A 356 59.32 23.38 -52.20
N LYS A 357 59.39 23.17 -53.53
CA LYS A 357 58.85 22.01 -54.28
C LYS A 357 57.33 21.81 -54.16
N ASP A 358 56.59 22.87 -53.89
CA ASP A 358 55.11 22.86 -53.88
C ASP A 358 54.56 22.85 -55.31
N LEU A 359 53.64 21.93 -55.62
CA LEU A 359 52.96 21.78 -56.91
C LEU A 359 51.73 22.68 -57.02
N ALA A 360 51.51 23.35 -58.15
CA ALA A 360 50.36 24.26 -58.32
C ALA A 360 48.98 23.56 -58.27
N TRP A 361 48.89 22.31 -58.73
CA TRP A 361 47.68 21.46 -58.73
C TRP A 361 48.07 19.97 -58.67
N TYR A 362 47.09 19.08 -58.45
CA TYR A 362 47.24 17.62 -58.36
C TYR A 362 46.34 16.86 -59.36
N PHE A 363 45.10 17.32 -59.55
CA PHE A 363 44.10 16.74 -60.46
C PHE A 363 43.80 17.69 -61.64
N PRO A 364 43.20 17.20 -62.73
CA PRO A 364 42.68 18.06 -63.79
C PRO A 364 41.52 18.95 -63.29
N CYS A 365 41.34 20.10 -63.93
CA CYS A 365 40.36 21.12 -63.52
C CYS A 365 38.96 20.85 -64.10
N GLN A 366 38.30 19.81 -63.62
CA GLN A 366 36.99 19.34 -64.12
C GLN A 366 36.05 18.98 -62.96
N THR A 367 34.75 19.15 -63.14
CA THR A 367 33.72 18.70 -62.18
C THR A 367 33.41 17.21 -62.34
N PHE A 368 32.86 16.57 -61.31
CA PHE A 368 32.39 15.19 -61.38
C PHE A 368 31.00 15.01 -60.74
N ASN A 369 30.27 13.98 -61.16
CA ASN A 369 28.91 13.72 -60.73
C ASN A 369 28.87 13.11 -59.31
N GLN A 370 27.88 13.52 -58.51
CA GLN A 370 27.70 13.04 -57.13
C GLN A 370 27.44 11.52 -56.99
N ASP A 371 27.06 10.85 -58.08
CA ASP A 371 26.83 9.40 -58.14
C ASP A 371 28.08 8.57 -58.49
N GLY A 372 29.16 9.22 -58.91
CA GLY A 372 30.40 8.57 -59.37
C GLY A 372 30.36 8.07 -60.82
N SER A 373 29.38 8.47 -61.63
CA SER A 373 29.27 8.08 -63.05
C SER A 373 30.34 8.68 -63.98
N SER A 374 31.10 9.68 -63.53
CA SER A 374 32.08 10.41 -64.33
C SER A 374 33.30 9.54 -64.70
N SER A 375 33.43 9.23 -65.98
CA SER A 375 34.61 8.54 -66.54
C SER A 375 35.84 9.45 -66.56
N VAL A 376 37.00 8.90 -66.21
CA VAL A 376 38.30 9.56 -66.39
C VAL A 376 38.58 9.74 -67.89
N ASP A 377 38.46 10.98 -68.40
CA ASP A 377 38.96 11.29 -69.74
C ASP A 377 40.50 11.35 -69.73
N LYS A 378 41.10 10.80 -70.78
CA LYS A 378 42.56 10.75 -70.99
C LYS A 378 43.00 11.62 -72.17
N ASN A 379 42.07 12.21 -72.91
CA ASN A 379 42.33 13.08 -74.07
C ASN A 379 42.36 14.58 -73.68
N ILE A 380 42.71 14.88 -72.42
CA ILE A 380 42.65 16.23 -71.86
C ILE A 380 43.57 17.18 -72.66
N PRO A 381 43.07 18.31 -73.18
CA PRO A 381 43.89 19.27 -73.92
C PRO A 381 44.98 19.91 -73.04
N PRO A 382 46.09 20.43 -73.62
CA PRO A 382 47.31 20.81 -72.89
C PRO A 382 47.20 21.99 -71.90
N TYR A 383 45.99 22.49 -71.60
CA TYR A 383 45.75 23.57 -70.63
C TYR A 383 45.61 23.02 -69.20
N LEU A 384 46.60 22.21 -68.78
CA LEU A 384 46.52 21.24 -67.68
C LEU A 384 46.40 21.78 -66.23
N GLY A 385 46.00 23.04 -66.00
CA GLY A 385 45.88 23.55 -64.62
C GLY A 385 45.40 24.99 -64.43
N TYR A 386 45.53 25.86 -65.43
CA TYR A 386 45.17 27.28 -65.30
C TYR A 386 43.65 27.55 -65.26
N SER A 387 42.81 26.54 -65.51
CA SER A 387 41.35 26.61 -65.28
C SER A 387 40.96 26.35 -63.82
N CYS A 388 41.87 25.91 -62.95
CA CYS A 388 41.62 25.73 -61.52
C CYS A 388 41.80 27.07 -60.78
N HIS A 389 41.04 27.26 -59.70
CA HIS A 389 41.16 28.42 -58.81
C HIS A 389 42.40 28.28 -57.89
N THR A 390 43.57 28.48 -58.50
CA THR A 390 44.90 28.41 -57.88
C THR A 390 45.39 29.77 -57.38
N ILE A 391 44.85 30.87 -57.92
CA ILE A 391 45.17 32.26 -57.56
C ILE A 391 44.53 32.62 -56.21
N GLY A 392 45.24 33.40 -55.39
CA GLY A 392 44.83 33.80 -54.03
C GLY A 392 43.42 34.40 -53.95
N SER A 393 43.14 35.44 -54.74
CA SER A 393 41.85 36.13 -54.75
C SER A 393 40.66 35.24 -55.11
N ALA A 394 40.86 34.22 -55.95
CA ALA A 394 39.83 33.24 -56.27
C ALA A 394 39.58 32.24 -55.13
N ARG A 395 40.60 31.99 -54.29
CA ARG A 395 40.47 31.14 -53.08
C ARG A 395 39.88 31.90 -51.91
N GLU A 396 40.26 33.17 -51.73
CA GLU A 396 39.65 34.10 -50.76
C GLU A 396 38.14 34.20 -51.01
N ALA A 397 37.74 34.51 -52.25
CA ALA A 397 36.33 34.55 -52.65
C ALA A 397 35.55 33.22 -52.49
N PHE A 398 36.25 32.08 -52.41
CA PHE A 398 35.64 30.78 -52.09
C PHE A 398 35.57 30.53 -50.57
N TYR A 399 36.58 30.94 -49.80
CA TYR A 399 36.59 30.80 -48.34
C TYR A 399 35.61 31.76 -47.65
N ASP A 400 35.23 32.87 -48.30
CA ASP A 400 34.15 33.77 -47.85
C ASP A 400 32.74 33.17 -48.07
N LEU A 401 32.60 32.10 -48.87
CA LEU A 401 31.31 31.44 -49.05
C LEU A 401 30.95 30.58 -47.83
N GLN A 402 29.72 30.75 -47.34
CA GLN A 402 29.18 29.89 -46.28
C GLN A 402 28.58 28.61 -46.90
N SER A 403 29.05 27.46 -46.44
CA SER A 403 28.43 26.16 -46.75
C SER A 403 27.06 26.06 -46.08
N VAL A 404 26.06 25.56 -46.81
CA VAL A 404 24.70 25.40 -46.30
C VAL A 404 24.56 24.14 -45.45
N GLY A 405 25.39 23.13 -45.71
CA GLY A 405 25.38 21.86 -44.99
C GLY A 405 26.48 20.90 -45.45
N ASP A 406 26.73 19.86 -44.65
CA ASP A 406 27.61 18.76 -45.06
C ASP A 406 26.86 17.71 -45.89
N VAL A 407 27.54 17.14 -46.87
CA VAL A 407 27.04 15.97 -47.61
C VAL A 407 27.21 14.74 -46.74
N TYR A 408 26.13 13.96 -46.57
CA TYR A 408 26.15 12.72 -45.80
C TYR A 408 25.88 11.48 -46.66
N PHE A 409 26.50 10.38 -46.23
CA PHE A 409 26.33 9.03 -46.77
C PHE A 409 25.86 8.12 -45.64
N THR A 410 24.86 7.28 -45.91
CA THR A 410 24.50 6.18 -45.00
C THR A 410 25.48 5.01 -45.14
N TRP A 411 25.48 4.09 -44.16
CA TRP A 411 26.23 2.83 -44.27
C TRP A 411 25.73 1.89 -45.38
N GLU A 412 24.57 2.18 -45.99
CA GLU A 412 24.09 1.48 -47.19
C GLU A 412 24.71 2.12 -48.45
N ASP A 413 24.73 3.46 -48.53
CA ASP A 413 25.38 4.20 -49.62
C ASP A 413 26.89 3.88 -49.71
N ILE A 414 27.57 3.74 -48.57
CA ILE A 414 29.00 3.40 -48.47
C ILE A 414 29.31 1.96 -48.92
N LYS A 415 28.37 1.03 -48.75
CA LYS A 415 28.53 -0.39 -49.13
C LYS A 415 28.05 -0.69 -50.56
N ASN A 416 27.41 0.26 -51.22
CA ASN A 416 26.96 0.12 -52.58
C ASN A 416 28.17 -0.01 -53.53
N SER A 417 28.08 -0.92 -54.51
CA SER A 417 29.18 -1.21 -55.44
C SER A 417 29.36 -0.16 -56.55
N SER A 418 28.53 0.88 -56.60
CA SER A 418 28.65 1.97 -57.57
C SER A 418 29.96 2.76 -57.41
N ARG A 419 30.35 3.11 -56.17
CA ARG A 419 31.54 3.93 -55.86
C ARG A 419 32.54 3.18 -54.96
N ASN A 420 33.82 3.49 -55.08
CA ASN A 420 34.90 2.88 -54.31
C ASN A 420 35.14 3.63 -52.98
N LEU A 421 34.12 3.60 -52.10
CA LEU A 421 34.08 4.41 -50.88
C LEU A 421 34.75 3.72 -49.68
N ILE A 422 35.43 4.52 -48.87
CA ILE A 422 35.92 4.17 -47.52
C ILE A 422 35.61 5.28 -46.52
N VAL A 423 35.55 4.95 -45.23
CA VAL A 423 35.38 5.92 -44.14
C VAL A 423 36.68 6.08 -43.35
N TYR A 424 37.10 7.31 -43.09
CA TYR A 424 38.23 7.63 -42.22
C TYR A 424 37.94 8.86 -41.34
N SER A 425 38.01 8.67 -40.02
CA SER A 425 37.74 9.69 -39.00
C SER A 425 36.38 10.38 -39.15
N GLY A 426 35.37 9.66 -39.67
CA GLY A 426 34.03 10.20 -39.96
C GLY A 426 33.86 10.86 -41.34
N ASN A 427 34.95 11.09 -42.07
CA ASN A 427 34.91 11.55 -43.46
C ASN A 427 34.69 10.36 -44.42
N VAL A 428 33.98 10.58 -45.52
CA VAL A 428 33.83 9.63 -46.63
C VAL A 428 34.79 10.04 -47.74
N LEU A 429 35.62 9.08 -48.15
CA LEU A 429 36.66 9.26 -49.17
C LEU A 429 36.35 8.35 -50.35
N ASP A 430 36.49 8.85 -51.58
CA ASP A 430 36.29 8.05 -52.80
C ASP A 430 37.62 7.71 -53.46
N LEU A 431 37.97 6.42 -53.44
CA LEU A 431 39.22 5.90 -54.00
C LEU A 431 39.21 5.85 -55.54
N ASP A 432 38.04 5.93 -56.20
CA ASP A 432 37.99 6.01 -57.66
C ASP A 432 38.54 7.36 -58.16
N LEU A 433 38.44 8.43 -57.35
CA LEU A 433 39.00 9.75 -57.67
C LEU A 433 40.54 9.73 -57.80
N LEU A 434 41.22 8.77 -57.16
CA LEU A 434 42.66 8.58 -57.34
C LEU A 434 43.04 8.17 -58.77
N ASN A 435 42.11 7.62 -59.56
CA ASN A 435 42.36 7.26 -60.96
C ASN A 435 42.44 8.48 -61.90
N TRP A 436 42.16 9.70 -61.40
CA TRP A 436 42.28 10.96 -62.14
C TRP A 436 43.70 11.58 -62.08
N PHE A 437 44.66 10.95 -61.38
CA PHE A 437 46.06 11.39 -61.42
C PHE A 437 46.69 11.15 -62.80
N ASN A 438 47.19 12.22 -63.44
CA ASN A 438 48.00 12.08 -64.64
C ASN A 438 49.46 11.73 -64.28
N THR A 439 49.82 10.47 -64.46
CA THR A 439 51.14 9.93 -64.07
C THR A 439 52.32 10.49 -64.87
N SER A 440 52.11 11.08 -66.06
CA SER A 440 53.18 11.80 -66.77
C SER A 440 53.52 13.16 -66.14
N GLN A 441 52.64 13.68 -65.28
CA GLN A 441 52.77 14.99 -64.64
C GLN A 441 53.07 14.88 -63.15
N VAL A 442 52.55 13.84 -62.47
CA VAL A 442 52.63 13.64 -61.03
C VAL A 442 53.02 12.20 -60.67
N THR A 443 54.05 12.05 -59.82
CA THR A 443 54.47 10.79 -59.21
C THR A 443 53.71 10.56 -57.90
N ILE A 444 53.05 9.41 -57.79
CA ILE A 444 52.28 8.96 -56.62
C ILE A 444 52.85 7.65 -56.04
N PRO A 445 52.63 7.33 -54.75
CA PRO A 445 53.07 6.06 -54.16
C PRO A 445 52.31 4.86 -54.76
N PRO A 446 52.94 3.70 -55.01
CA PRO A 446 52.27 2.52 -55.60
C PRO A 446 50.98 2.11 -54.87
N ARG A 447 50.98 2.23 -53.54
CA ARG A 447 49.83 1.91 -52.68
C ARG A 447 48.58 2.77 -52.93
N PHE A 448 48.70 3.95 -53.56
CA PHE A 448 47.53 4.71 -54.03
C PHE A 448 46.81 3.93 -55.15
N GLN A 449 47.58 3.36 -56.08
CA GLN A 449 47.06 2.56 -57.21
C GLN A 449 46.55 1.18 -56.75
N GLU A 450 47.17 0.58 -55.74
CA GLU A 450 46.66 -0.63 -55.09
C GLU A 450 45.34 -0.41 -54.34
N LEU A 451 45.07 0.82 -53.88
CA LEU A 451 43.82 1.21 -53.21
C LEU A 451 42.75 1.64 -54.20
N SER A 452 43.11 2.31 -55.32
CA SER A 452 42.14 2.72 -56.35
C SER A 452 41.70 1.56 -57.25
N ASN A 453 42.55 0.56 -57.46
CA ASN A 453 42.24 -0.62 -58.25
C ASN A 453 41.28 -1.57 -57.51
N ARG A 454 40.01 -1.57 -57.92
CA ARG A 454 38.95 -2.45 -57.40
C ARG A 454 39.24 -3.96 -57.52
N GLY A 455 40.20 -4.37 -58.37
CA GLY A 455 40.67 -5.76 -58.48
C GLY A 455 41.77 -6.15 -57.48
N SER A 456 42.24 -5.21 -56.66
CA SER A 456 43.29 -5.43 -55.66
C SER A 456 42.77 -6.09 -54.39
N LEU A 457 43.53 -7.04 -53.84
CA LEU A 457 43.27 -7.60 -52.50
C LEU A 457 43.28 -6.52 -51.40
N LEU A 458 44.08 -5.46 -51.57
CA LEU A 458 44.13 -4.34 -50.63
C LEU A 458 42.84 -3.51 -50.69
N ASN A 459 42.33 -3.24 -51.89
CA ASN A 459 41.04 -2.57 -52.07
C ASN A 459 39.88 -3.40 -51.47
N ALA A 460 39.81 -4.69 -51.80
CA ALA A 460 38.78 -5.60 -51.29
C ALA A 460 38.80 -5.76 -49.74
N ALA A 461 39.92 -5.45 -49.10
CA ALA A 461 40.04 -5.42 -47.63
C ALA A 461 39.48 -4.12 -47.00
N VAL A 462 39.41 -3.01 -47.74
CA VAL A 462 39.00 -1.69 -47.23
C VAL A 462 37.67 -1.16 -47.76
N HIS A 463 37.23 -1.58 -48.94
CA HIS A 463 36.00 -1.08 -49.58
C HIS A 463 34.78 -1.26 -48.68
N GLY A 464 33.93 -0.23 -48.61
CA GLY A 464 32.69 -0.23 -47.85
C GLY A 464 32.86 -0.29 -46.32
N ARG A 465 34.06 0.02 -45.79
CA ARG A 465 34.42 -0.13 -44.37
C ARG A 465 35.00 1.16 -43.77
N ASP A 466 35.00 1.21 -42.44
CA ASP A 466 35.79 2.16 -41.67
C ASP A 466 37.25 1.69 -41.60
N VAL A 467 38.18 2.52 -42.08
CA VAL A 467 39.63 2.25 -42.03
C VAL A 467 40.34 3.02 -40.92
N THR A 468 39.65 3.80 -40.09
CA THR A 468 40.23 4.66 -39.05
C THR A 468 41.09 3.87 -38.06
N HIS A 469 40.67 2.65 -37.70
CA HIS A 469 41.48 1.76 -36.86
C HIS A 469 42.61 1.08 -37.64
N SER A 470 42.39 0.73 -38.91
CA SER A 470 43.38 0.03 -39.74
C SER A 470 44.55 0.93 -40.14
N PHE A 471 44.30 2.22 -40.37
CA PHE A 471 45.28 3.21 -40.84
C PHE A 471 45.94 3.98 -39.67
N GLN A 472 46.15 3.32 -38.52
CA GLN A 472 46.81 3.92 -37.35
C GLN A 472 48.33 4.08 -37.48
N THR A 473 48.99 3.33 -38.37
CA THR A 473 50.44 3.40 -38.57
C THR A 473 50.86 4.78 -39.09
N LYS A 474 52.10 5.21 -38.83
CA LYS A 474 52.56 6.57 -39.18
C LYS A 474 52.43 6.89 -40.68
N THR A 475 52.75 5.91 -41.54
CA THR A 475 52.61 6.01 -43.01
C THR A 475 51.16 6.12 -43.44
N ASP A 476 50.31 5.29 -42.87
CA ASP A 476 48.94 5.09 -43.34
C ASP A 476 48.05 6.23 -42.84
N LYS A 477 48.33 6.73 -41.64
CA LYS A 477 47.76 7.96 -41.09
C LYS A 477 48.13 9.19 -41.92
N GLN A 478 49.37 9.28 -42.42
CA GLN A 478 49.78 10.37 -43.32
C GLN A 478 49.08 10.25 -44.68
N MET A 479 48.92 9.03 -45.20
CA MET A 479 48.19 8.75 -46.44
C MET A 479 46.69 9.10 -46.31
N ALA A 480 46.03 8.69 -45.24
CA ALA A 480 44.63 9.02 -44.98
C ALA A 480 44.42 10.53 -44.75
N GLN A 481 45.31 11.20 -44.02
CA GLN A 481 45.29 12.67 -43.88
C GLN A 481 45.53 13.40 -45.21
N CYS A 482 46.27 12.81 -46.15
CA CYS A 482 46.35 13.31 -47.52
C CYS A 482 45.01 13.13 -48.24
N PHE A 483 44.47 11.91 -48.28
CA PHE A 483 43.18 11.62 -48.92
C PHE A 483 42.02 12.49 -48.40
N GLU A 484 41.97 12.77 -47.09
CA GLU A 484 41.01 13.69 -46.46
C GLU A 484 41.03 15.12 -47.05
N GLN A 485 42.15 15.55 -47.64
CA GLN A 485 42.26 16.86 -48.29
C GLN A 485 41.96 16.84 -49.80
N ILE A 486 42.06 15.69 -50.46
CA ILE A 486 42.08 15.62 -51.94
C ILE A 486 40.95 14.77 -52.55
N ILE A 487 40.38 13.80 -51.82
CA ILE A 487 39.31 12.90 -52.29
C ILE A 487 38.16 12.75 -51.28
N LYS A 488 38.01 13.70 -50.34
CA LYS A 488 36.84 13.76 -49.45
C LYS A 488 35.61 14.20 -50.23
N VAL A 489 34.58 13.37 -50.21
CA VAL A 489 33.30 13.59 -50.91
C VAL A 489 32.11 13.77 -49.95
N GLY A 490 32.32 13.60 -48.65
CA GLY A 490 31.31 13.86 -47.62
C GLY A 490 31.70 13.37 -46.24
N SER A 491 30.67 13.09 -45.43
CA SER A 491 30.76 12.55 -44.08
C SER A 491 29.82 11.36 -43.92
N VAL A 492 30.11 10.43 -43.01
CA VAL A 492 29.18 9.32 -42.73
C VAL A 492 28.06 9.80 -41.79
N ASP A 493 26.86 9.23 -41.92
CA ASP A 493 25.80 9.49 -40.96
C ASP A 493 26.06 8.84 -39.60
N THR A 494 25.95 9.63 -38.54
CA THR A 494 26.33 9.27 -37.17
C THR A 494 25.48 10.08 -36.20
N GLU A 495 24.67 9.39 -35.41
CA GLU A 495 23.95 10.02 -34.30
C GLU A 495 24.93 10.50 -33.23
N SER A 496 24.68 11.67 -32.64
CA SER A 496 25.52 12.14 -31.53
C SER A 496 25.39 11.21 -30.32
N VAL A 497 26.46 11.12 -29.53
CA VAL A 497 26.46 10.36 -28.25
C VAL A 497 25.29 10.77 -27.36
N GLY A 498 24.84 12.03 -27.46
CA GLY A 498 23.67 12.54 -26.75
C GLY A 498 22.34 11.98 -27.26
N CYS A 499 22.14 11.95 -28.57
CA CYS A 499 20.96 11.34 -29.20
C CYS A 499 20.88 9.83 -28.88
N ILE A 500 22.02 9.13 -28.95
CA ILE A 500 22.15 7.71 -28.58
C ILE A 500 21.81 7.52 -27.09
N SER A 501 22.32 8.38 -26.21
CA SER A 501 22.04 8.32 -24.77
C SER A 501 20.56 8.52 -24.46
N SER A 502 19.88 9.46 -25.13
CA SER A 502 18.43 9.61 -24.98
C SER A 502 17.67 8.36 -25.43
N LYS A 503 18.01 7.80 -26.60
CA LYS A 503 17.41 6.55 -27.07
C LYS A 503 17.58 5.40 -26.08
N VAL A 504 18.77 5.25 -25.48
CA VAL A 504 19.02 4.22 -24.45
C VAL A 504 18.13 4.44 -23.22
N VAL A 505 18.05 5.66 -22.68
CA VAL A 505 17.17 5.98 -21.54
C VAL A 505 15.68 5.75 -21.86
N LEU A 506 15.25 6.12 -23.07
CA LEU A 506 13.89 5.91 -23.55
C LEU A 506 13.56 4.42 -23.68
N TYR A 507 14.42 3.60 -24.29
CA TYR A 507 14.18 2.15 -24.39
C TYR A 507 14.25 1.44 -23.03
N VAL A 508 15.18 1.82 -22.14
CA VAL A 508 15.27 1.22 -20.79
C VAL A 508 14.03 1.55 -19.97
N SER A 509 13.57 2.81 -19.98
CA SER A 509 12.34 3.21 -19.27
C SER A 509 11.08 2.59 -19.88
N LEU A 510 10.99 2.47 -21.21
CA LEU A 510 9.91 1.77 -21.92
C LEU A 510 9.82 0.29 -21.48
N VAL A 511 10.93 -0.44 -21.55
CA VAL A 511 10.99 -1.87 -21.18
C VAL A 511 10.65 -2.05 -19.70
N PHE A 512 11.13 -1.16 -18.83
CA PHE A 512 10.84 -1.18 -17.40
C PHE A 512 9.35 -0.95 -17.09
N ILE A 513 8.73 0.09 -17.67
CA ILE A 513 7.30 0.39 -17.49
C ILE A 513 6.45 -0.76 -18.04
N LEU A 514 6.76 -1.26 -19.24
CA LEU A 514 6.05 -2.37 -19.85
C LEU A 514 6.17 -3.65 -19.02
N SER A 515 7.33 -3.92 -18.42
CA SER A 515 7.53 -5.06 -17.52
C SER A 515 6.64 -4.99 -16.28
N ILE A 516 6.46 -3.81 -15.67
CA ILE A 516 5.55 -3.62 -14.52
C ILE A 516 4.08 -3.79 -14.94
N VAL A 517 3.67 -3.19 -16.06
CA VAL A 517 2.27 -3.31 -16.54
C VAL A 517 1.94 -4.76 -16.91
N LEU A 518 2.84 -5.44 -17.63
CA LEU A 518 2.66 -6.82 -18.07
C LEU A 518 2.73 -7.82 -16.90
N SER A 519 3.62 -7.61 -15.92
CA SER A 519 3.66 -8.47 -14.72
C SER A 519 2.41 -8.31 -13.86
N LYS A 520 1.90 -7.08 -13.65
CA LYS A 520 0.60 -6.87 -12.98
C LYS A 520 -0.54 -7.60 -13.68
N PHE A 521 -0.62 -7.49 -15.01
CA PHE A 521 -1.62 -8.17 -15.84
C PHE A 521 -1.52 -9.70 -15.75
N ILE A 522 -0.31 -10.28 -15.93
CA ILE A 522 -0.09 -11.73 -15.86
C ILE A 522 -0.40 -12.26 -14.45
N LEU A 523 0.05 -11.58 -13.39
CA LEU A 523 -0.19 -12.00 -12.01
C LEU A 523 -1.68 -11.92 -11.64
N ALA A 524 -2.43 -10.93 -12.14
CA ALA A 524 -3.88 -10.87 -11.96
C ALA A 524 -4.62 -12.00 -12.70
N LEU A 525 -4.18 -12.41 -13.90
CA LEU A 525 -4.72 -13.59 -14.59
C LEU A 525 -4.39 -14.89 -13.83
N LEU A 526 -3.13 -15.05 -13.39
CA LEU A 526 -2.72 -16.20 -12.57
C LEU A 526 -3.51 -16.26 -11.25
N PHE A 527 -3.75 -15.12 -10.62
CA PHE A 527 -4.62 -15.01 -9.45
C PHE A 527 -6.02 -15.54 -9.77
N GLN A 528 -6.66 -14.99 -10.80
CA GLN A 528 -8.05 -15.29 -11.13
C GLN A 528 -8.27 -16.73 -11.61
N TRP A 529 -7.28 -17.35 -12.27
CA TRP A 529 -7.37 -18.72 -12.74
C TRP A 529 -7.00 -19.77 -11.68
N PHE A 530 -5.97 -19.53 -10.85
CA PHE A 530 -5.37 -20.54 -9.97
C PHE A 530 -5.49 -20.26 -8.46
N PHE A 531 -5.32 -19.01 -8.01
CA PHE A 531 -5.34 -18.68 -6.58
C PHE A 531 -6.74 -18.43 -6.05
N SER A 532 -7.58 -17.71 -6.81
CA SER A 532 -8.96 -17.37 -6.45
C SER A 532 -9.76 -18.57 -5.93
N ARG A 533 -9.60 -19.74 -6.56
CA ARG A 533 -10.31 -20.99 -6.22
C ARG A 533 -10.00 -21.50 -4.81
N LYS A 534 -8.82 -21.19 -4.26
CA LYS A 534 -8.41 -21.62 -2.90
C LYS A 534 -9.19 -20.93 -1.79
N PHE A 535 -9.75 -19.75 -2.06
CA PHE A 535 -10.55 -18.99 -1.08
C PHE A 535 -12.05 -19.35 -1.11
N SER A 536 -12.46 -20.25 -2.01
CA SER A 536 -13.86 -20.70 -2.08
C SER A 536 -14.23 -21.62 -0.91
N ALA A 537 -15.49 -21.59 -0.48
CA ALA A 537 -16.09 -22.70 0.25
C ALA A 537 -16.22 -23.92 -0.67
N SER A 538 -16.17 -25.13 -0.09
CA SER A 538 -16.25 -26.38 -0.86
C SER A 538 -17.69 -26.75 -1.26
N LYS A 539 -18.67 -26.23 -0.50
CA LYS A 539 -20.11 -26.30 -0.71
C LYS A 539 -20.70 -24.96 -0.29
N THR A 540 -21.72 -24.48 -1.01
CA THR A 540 -22.53 -23.30 -0.64
C THR A 540 -24.00 -23.58 -0.93
N SER A 541 -24.88 -22.65 -0.55
CA SER A 541 -26.31 -22.68 -0.92
C SER A 541 -26.61 -22.39 -2.40
N GLN A 542 -25.59 -22.27 -3.27
CA GLN A 542 -25.74 -21.81 -4.66
C GLN A 542 -25.31 -22.87 -5.69
N SER A 543 -25.59 -22.60 -6.96
CA SER A 543 -25.24 -23.51 -8.05
C SER A 543 -23.73 -23.71 -8.18
N SER A 544 -23.30 -24.97 -8.28
CA SER A 544 -21.90 -25.36 -8.48
C SER A 544 -21.32 -24.98 -9.86
N ASP A 545 -22.17 -24.59 -10.83
CA ASP A 545 -21.70 -24.02 -12.10
C ASP A 545 -21.31 -22.53 -11.90
N PRO A 546 -20.01 -22.18 -12.04
CA PRO A 546 -19.56 -20.80 -11.88
C PRO A 546 -20.12 -19.87 -12.97
N LYS A 547 -20.45 -20.35 -14.18
CA LYS A 547 -21.03 -19.51 -15.23
C LYS A 547 -22.45 -19.08 -14.86
N LYS A 548 -23.27 -20.03 -14.39
CA LYS A 548 -24.62 -19.75 -13.86
C LYS A 548 -24.60 -18.85 -12.62
N ARG A 549 -23.71 -19.11 -11.65
CA ARG A 549 -23.54 -18.25 -10.45
C ARG A 549 -23.12 -16.83 -10.82
N ASN A 550 -22.13 -16.66 -11.70
CA ASN A 550 -21.69 -15.33 -12.13
C ASN A 550 -22.79 -14.59 -12.92
N ARG A 551 -23.58 -15.30 -13.74
CA ARG A 551 -24.76 -14.71 -14.40
C ARG A 551 -25.81 -14.24 -13.40
N GLN A 552 -26.11 -15.06 -12.38
CA GLN A 552 -27.02 -14.74 -11.28
C GLN A 552 -26.58 -13.50 -10.48
N ILE A 553 -25.28 -13.36 -10.21
CA ILE A 553 -24.72 -12.20 -9.49
C ILE A 553 -24.80 -10.94 -10.35
N GLU A 554 -24.44 -11.01 -11.64
CA GLU A 554 -24.56 -9.84 -12.53
C GLU A 554 -26.01 -9.36 -12.62
N GLU A 555 -26.96 -10.25 -12.88
CA GLU A 555 -28.38 -9.92 -12.93
C GLU A 555 -28.91 -9.35 -11.60
N TRP A 556 -28.44 -9.86 -10.46
CA TRP A 556 -28.74 -9.30 -9.13
C TRP A 556 -28.09 -7.94 -8.89
N SER A 557 -26.99 -7.62 -9.56
CA SER A 557 -26.26 -6.35 -9.38
C SER A 557 -26.76 -5.20 -10.25
N ASP A 558 -27.70 -5.42 -11.17
CA ASP A 558 -28.22 -4.37 -12.07
C ASP A 558 -29.36 -3.52 -11.45
N ASP A 559 -29.83 -3.85 -10.24
CA ASP A 559 -30.82 -3.11 -9.44
C ASP A 559 -30.53 -3.39 -7.94
N ILE A 560 -30.57 -2.38 -7.06
CA ILE A 560 -30.37 -2.56 -5.62
C ILE A 560 -31.50 -3.36 -4.94
N HIS A 561 -32.76 -3.10 -5.31
CA HIS A 561 -33.92 -3.68 -4.64
C HIS A 561 -34.09 -5.16 -4.97
N ARG A 562 -33.75 -5.60 -6.19
CA ARG A 562 -33.75 -7.00 -6.64
C ARG A 562 -33.30 -7.97 -5.54
N ALA A 563 -34.20 -8.89 -5.22
CA ALA A 563 -33.94 -10.00 -4.31
C ALA A 563 -32.85 -10.92 -4.88
N PRO A 564 -32.05 -11.60 -4.04
CA PRO A 564 -31.13 -12.61 -4.51
C PRO A 564 -31.88 -13.75 -5.23
N PRO A 565 -31.28 -14.37 -6.27
CA PRO A 565 -31.94 -15.42 -7.04
C PRO A 565 -32.24 -16.65 -6.18
N LYS A 566 -33.22 -17.46 -6.63
CA LYS A 566 -33.73 -18.63 -5.90
C LYS A 566 -32.58 -19.55 -5.45
N ILE A 567 -32.42 -19.67 -4.12
CA ILE A 567 -31.53 -20.62 -3.45
C ILE A 567 -31.92 -22.04 -3.88
N PRO A 568 -31.06 -22.80 -4.59
CA PRO A 568 -31.37 -24.16 -4.98
C PRO A 568 -31.13 -25.11 -3.80
N ASN A 569 -32.21 -25.74 -3.33
CA ASN A 569 -32.28 -26.69 -2.21
C ASN A 569 -31.99 -26.09 -0.83
N ASP A 570 -32.99 -26.09 0.04
CA ASP A 570 -32.80 -25.88 1.47
C ASP A 570 -31.80 -26.88 2.06
N ILE A 571 -30.80 -26.36 2.76
CA ILE A 571 -29.79 -27.17 3.46
C ILE A 571 -30.45 -28.06 4.54
N ARG A 572 -31.65 -27.69 5.04
CA ARG A 572 -32.51 -28.53 5.88
C ARG A 572 -32.81 -29.90 5.24
N SER A 573 -33.08 -29.94 3.94
CA SER A 573 -33.36 -31.17 3.20
C SER A 573 -32.09 -31.97 2.89
N ALA A 574 -31.01 -31.28 2.52
CA ALA A 574 -29.72 -31.92 2.23
C ALA A 574 -29.08 -32.56 3.47
N ALA A 575 -29.19 -31.93 4.65
CA ALA A 575 -28.70 -32.47 5.91
C ALA A 575 -29.41 -33.80 6.26
N ILE A 576 -30.73 -33.86 6.11
CA ILE A 576 -31.54 -35.06 6.42
C ILE A 576 -31.31 -36.19 5.39
N GLN A 577 -31.09 -35.88 4.11
CA GLN A 577 -30.75 -36.90 3.10
C GLN A 577 -29.32 -37.44 3.22
N SER A 578 -28.35 -36.61 3.64
CA SER A 578 -26.94 -37.02 3.72
C SER A 578 -26.67 -38.16 4.73
N ASP A 579 -27.55 -38.28 5.73
CA ASP A 579 -27.53 -39.30 6.79
C ASP A 579 -27.75 -40.74 6.26
N ARG A 580 -28.15 -40.92 4.98
CA ARG A 580 -28.36 -42.25 4.36
C ARG A 580 -27.34 -42.67 3.30
N GLN A 581 -26.58 -41.78 2.66
CA GLN A 581 -25.68 -42.13 1.54
C GLN A 581 -24.30 -41.41 1.53
N GLY A 582 -23.78 -41.01 2.69
CA GLY A 582 -22.40 -40.53 2.83
C GLY A 582 -21.35 -41.66 2.83
N LYS A 583 -20.90 -42.15 1.67
CA LYS A 583 -19.71 -43.03 1.61
C LYS A 583 -18.48 -42.29 2.18
N ARG A 584 -17.76 -42.94 3.10
CA ARG A 584 -16.51 -42.42 3.70
C ARG A 584 -15.48 -42.11 2.61
N SER A 585 -15.26 -40.84 2.29
CA SER A 585 -14.03 -40.39 1.64
C SER A 585 -12.91 -40.38 2.70
N SER A 586 -11.96 -41.31 2.57
CA SER A 586 -10.84 -41.45 3.51
C SER A 586 -9.86 -40.27 3.38
N ALA A 587 -10.04 -39.24 4.21
CA ALA A 587 -8.97 -38.30 4.48
C ALA A 587 -7.82 -39.06 5.17
N PHE A 588 -6.66 -39.09 4.53
CA PHE A 588 -5.51 -39.91 4.96
C PHE A 588 -4.84 -39.43 6.27
N LEU A 589 -5.32 -38.32 6.85
CA LEU A 589 -4.87 -37.76 8.12
C LEU A 589 -6.08 -37.38 8.97
N PRO A 590 -6.11 -37.71 10.27
CA PRO A 590 -7.20 -37.33 11.16
C PRO A 590 -7.19 -35.80 11.38
N ARG A 591 -8.26 -35.12 10.94
CA ARG A 591 -8.51 -33.73 11.35
C ARG A 591 -9.08 -33.74 12.76
N THR A 592 -8.21 -33.61 13.77
CA THR A 592 -8.63 -33.33 15.15
C THR A 592 -9.49 -32.08 15.18
N SER A 593 -10.64 -32.13 15.85
CA SER A 593 -11.51 -30.97 15.97
C SER A 593 -10.81 -29.86 16.75
N ARG A 594 -10.91 -28.62 16.26
CA ARG A 594 -10.18 -27.43 16.76
C ARG A 594 -10.56 -26.97 18.17
N PHE A 595 -11.54 -27.62 18.80
CA PHE A 595 -11.94 -27.41 20.19
C PHE A 595 -11.65 -28.63 21.08
N THR A 596 -11.12 -29.72 20.52
CA THR A 596 -10.89 -30.98 21.22
C THR A 596 -9.43 -31.09 21.65
N SER A 597 -9.19 -31.31 22.95
CA SER A 597 -7.87 -31.64 23.47
C SER A 597 -7.32 -32.91 22.80
N PRO A 598 -6.02 -32.99 22.46
CA PRO A 598 -5.40 -34.23 21.97
C PRO A 598 -5.64 -35.45 22.88
N TYR A 599 -5.86 -35.22 24.18
CA TYR A 599 -6.11 -36.25 25.19
C TYR A 599 -7.58 -36.65 25.35
N ALA A 600 -8.51 -36.04 24.61
CA ALA A 600 -9.94 -36.37 24.67
C ALA A 600 -10.35 -37.53 23.73
N GLY A 601 -9.45 -38.01 22.87
CA GLY A 601 -9.74 -39.03 21.86
C GLY A 601 -10.24 -40.37 22.42
N ASP A 602 -9.67 -40.82 23.54
CA ASP A 602 -9.89 -42.19 24.06
C ASP A 602 -11.23 -42.40 24.80
N ARG A 603 -12.04 -41.33 24.99
CA ARG A 603 -13.35 -41.45 25.68
C ARG A 603 -14.56 -41.44 24.75
N ILE A 604 -14.39 -41.22 23.44
CA ILE A 604 -15.51 -41.16 22.49
C ILE A 604 -15.74 -42.53 21.82
N SER A 605 -16.07 -43.54 22.64
CA SER A 605 -16.68 -44.78 22.15
C SER A 605 -17.81 -45.23 23.10
N LYS A 606 -19.01 -45.46 22.54
CA LYS A 606 -20.27 -45.82 23.24
C LYS A 606 -20.98 -44.73 24.07
N VAL A 607 -21.38 -43.61 23.44
CA VAL A 607 -22.62 -42.87 23.84
C VAL A 607 -23.42 -42.54 22.57
N GLY A 608 -24.75 -42.45 22.68
CA GLY A 608 -25.64 -42.11 21.57
C GLY A 608 -25.59 -40.64 21.13
N ARG A 609 -26.43 -40.28 20.14
CA ARG A 609 -26.52 -38.91 19.57
C ARG A 609 -26.65 -37.85 20.67
N THR A 610 -25.67 -36.96 20.75
CA THR A 610 -25.73 -35.75 21.59
C THR A 610 -26.81 -34.80 21.06
N GLN A 611 -27.67 -34.31 21.95
CA GLN A 611 -28.66 -33.28 21.61
C GLN A 611 -27.99 -31.90 21.50
N PRO A 612 -28.58 -30.93 20.77
CA PRO A 612 -28.09 -29.55 20.76
C PRO A 612 -28.25 -28.91 22.14
N THR A 613 -27.19 -28.25 22.60
CA THR A 613 -27.05 -27.69 23.95
C THR A 613 -26.57 -26.24 23.89
N THR A 614 -26.99 -25.39 24.83
CA THR A 614 -26.32 -24.09 25.05
C THR A 614 -25.03 -24.30 25.87
N MET A 615 -24.02 -23.44 25.69
CA MET A 615 -22.70 -23.60 26.32
C MET A 615 -22.75 -23.68 27.86
N ALA A 616 -23.75 -23.05 28.48
CA ALA A 616 -24.04 -23.12 29.92
C ALA A 616 -24.30 -24.54 30.47
N SER A 617 -24.51 -25.53 29.59
CA SER A 617 -24.67 -26.95 29.95
C SER A 617 -23.50 -27.84 29.53
N GLN A 618 -22.48 -27.31 28.83
CA GLN A 618 -21.29 -28.08 28.44
C GLN A 618 -20.13 -27.91 29.44
N THR A 619 -19.92 -26.69 29.96
CA THR A 619 -18.83 -26.39 30.93
C THR A 619 -18.91 -27.26 32.20
N SER A 620 -20.11 -27.61 32.65
CA SER A 620 -20.38 -28.49 33.79
C SER A 620 -19.79 -29.91 33.68
N SER A 621 -19.30 -30.31 32.51
CA SER A 621 -18.69 -31.63 32.26
C SER A 621 -17.21 -31.59 31.85
N ALA A 622 -16.61 -30.39 31.83
CA ALA A 622 -15.25 -30.15 31.34
C ALA A 622 -14.25 -29.70 32.43
N ALA A 623 -14.68 -29.58 33.69
CA ALA A 623 -13.82 -29.27 34.83
C ALA A 623 -12.87 -30.43 35.17
N LEU A 624 -11.67 -30.10 35.65
CA LEU A 624 -10.56 -31.04 35.84
C LEU A 624 -10.64 -31.76 37.20
N ILE A 625 -10.89 -33.07 37.17
CA ILE A 625 -10.65 -33.94 38.34
C ILE A 625 -9.18 -34.40 38.32
N PRO A 626 -8.38 -34.16 39.37
CA PRO A 626 -7.01 -34.66 39.45
C PRO A 626 -6.98 -36.18 39.68
N PRO A 627 -6.00 -36.92 39.11
CA PRO A 627 -5.94 -38.37 39.23
C PRO A 627 -5.40 -38.79 40.60
N ASN A 628 -6.28 -39.30 41.47
CA ASN A 628 -5.84 -40.05 42.66
C ASN A 628 -5.21 -41.38 42.24
N SER A 629 -4.11 -41.75 42.89
CA SER A 629 -3.40 -43.02 42.70
C SER A 629 -3.85 -44.07 43.73
N GLY A 630 -3.82 -45.35 43.36
CA GLY A 630 -3.97 -46.46 44.30
C GLY A 630 -4.95 -47.55 43.87
N PHE A 631 -4.41 -48.72 43.56
CA PHE A 631 -5.18 -49.97 43.41
C PHE A 631 -5.70 -50.46 44.76
N ARG A 632 -6.93 -50.98 44.82
CA ARG A 632 -7.17 -52.35 45.31
C ARG A 632 -8.53 -52.90 44.88
N GLN A 633 -8.63 -54.22 45.03
CA GLN A 633 -9.57 -55.13 44.37
C GLN A 633 -10.33 -55.93 45.44
N GLN A 634 -11.65 -56.06 45.31
CA GLN A 634 -12.37 -57.24 45.81
C GLN A 634 -13.73 -57.42 45.10
N ASP A 635 -14.19 -58.67 45.09
CA ASP A 635 -15.34 -59.18 44.33
C ASP A 635 -16.68 -59.05 45.10
N GLY A 636 -17.83 -59.07 44.41
CA GLY A 636 -19.15 -59.00 45.06
C GLY A 636 -20.35 -59.18 44.10
N ALA A 637 -21.09 -60.27 44.29
CA ALA A 637 -22.07 -60.82 43.35
C ALA A 637 -23.43 -60.08 43.19
N SER A 638 -24.03 -60.31 42.01
CA SER A 638 -25.45 -60.65 41.73
C SER A 638 -26.64 -59.67 41.91
N SER A 639 -27.47 -59.69 40.85
CA SER A 639 -28.95 -59.72 40.79
C SER A 639 -29.85 -58.49 41.10
N TYR A 640 -30.51 -58.03 40.04
CA TYR A 640 -31.95 -57.67 39.92
C TYR A 640 -32.80 -57.41 41.18
N THR A 641 -33.44 -56.23 41.26
CA THR A 641 -34.89 -56.07 40.94
C THR A 641 -35.33 -54.59 40.97
N THR A 642 -36.59 -54.32 40.61
CA THR A 642 -37.25 -53.01 40.45
C THR A 642 -37.85 -52.45 41.76
N ARG A 643 -37.83 -51.12 41.97
CA ARG A 643 -39.03 -50.24 41.94
C ARG A 643 -38.78 -48.78 42.38
N ASP A 644 -39.67 -47.90 41.89
CA ASP A 644 -40.27 -46.69 42.48
C ASP A 644 -39.51 -45.86 43.54
N SER A 645 -39.16 -44.63 43.14
CA SER A 645 -39.20 -43.36 43.90
C SER A 645 -38.95 -43.34 45.43
N GLN A 646 -37.87 -42.68 45.85
CA GLN A 646 -37.98 -41.49 46.73
C GLN A 646 -36.73 -40.60 46.69
N CYS A 647 -36.89 -39.35 47.12
CA CYS A 647 -35.80 -38.37 47.23
C CYS A 647 -35.15 -38.45 48.61
N TYR A 648 -33.83 -38.60 48.68
CA TYR A 648 -33.05 -38.27 49.86
C TYR A 648 -31.78 -37.51 49.45
N THR A 649 -31.57 -36.35 50.06
CA THR A 649 -30.42 -35.48 49.82
C THR A 649 -29.23 -35.91 50.66
N THR A 650 -28.10 -36.25 50.03
CA THR A 650 -26.78 -36.23 50.67
C THR A 650 -26.04 -34.96 50.30
N SER A 651 -25.71 -34.16 51.30
CA SER A 651 -25.00 -32.88 51.16
C SER A 651 -23.53 -33.08 50.82
N THR A 652 -23.05 -32.43 49.75
CA THR A 652 -21.63 -32.25 49.43
C THR A 652 -21.27 -30.76 49.56
N ASN A 653 -20.17 -30.46 50.25
CA ASN A 653 -19.84 -29.12 50.75
C ASN A 653 -19.81 -28.02 49.68
N ASP A 654 -20.39 -26.86 50.01
CA ASP A 654 -20.33 -25.63 49.21
C ASP A 654 -18.91 -25.07 49.12
N TYR A 655 -18.24 -25.24 47.97
CA TYR A 655 -17.19 -24.32 47.53
C TYR A 655 -17.10 -24.12 46.00
N GLU A 656 -18.00 -24.71 45.21
CA GLU A 656 -18.26 -24.29 43.82
C GLU A 656 -19.52 -23.43 43.77
N GLY A 657 -19.34 -22.11 43.66
CA GLY A 657 -20.46 -21.20 43.42
C GLY A 657 -21.06 -21.46 42.03
N PRO A 658 -22.38 -21.70 41.89
CA PRO A 658 -22.97 -22.01 40.60
C PRO A 658 -22.78 -20.85 39.61
N GLY A 659 -22.43 -21.19 38.36
CA GLY A 659 -22.52 -20.25 37.24
C GLY A 659 -23.96 -19.73 37.13
N PRO A 660 -24.18 -18.48 36.70
CA PRO A 660 -25.48 -17.81 36.84
C PRO A 660 -26.59 -18.50 36.04
N ALA A 661 -27.37 -19.32 36.74
CA ALA A 661 -28.53 -20.03 36.19
C ALA A 661 -29.66 -19.05 35.86
N GLY A 662 -30.42 -19.33 34.79
CA GLY A 662 -31.55 -18.49 34.36
C GLY A 662 -31.17 -17.18 33.66
N PHE A 663 -29.93 -17.03 33.16
CA PHE A 663 -29.42 -15.75 32.64
C PHE A 663 -29.37 -15.63 31.11
N VAL A 664 -29.74 -16.65 30.35
CA VAL A 664 -29.74 -16.65 28.87
C VAL A 664 -31.18 -16.57 28.38
N HIS A 665 -31.46 -15.76 27.36
CA HIS A 665 -32.82 -15.55 26.86
C HIS A 665 -33.42 -16.86 26.29
N ASP A 666 -34.66 -17.18 26.64
CA ASP A 666 -35.30 -18.48 26.34
C ASP A 666 -35.33 -18.83 24.84
N VAL A 667 -35.30 -17.81 23.97
CA VAL A 667 -35.36 -17.93 22.50
C VAL A 667 -33.98 -17.82 21.83
N VAL A 668 -32.88 -18.09 22.55
CA VAL A 668 -31.52 -18.18 21.99
C VAL A 668 -31.40 -19.35 21.01
N VAL A 669 -30.68 -19.13 19.90
CA VAL A 669 -30.45 -20.14 18.87
C VAL A 669 -29.53 -21.24 19.41
N PRO A 670 -29.97 -22.52 19.46
CA PRO A 670 -29.14 -23.61 19.98
C PRO A 670 -27.85 -23.82 19.19
N GLN A 671 -26.78 -24.21 19.88
CA GLN A 671 -25.50 -24.47 19.23
C GLN A 671 -25.45 -25.87 18.61
N PRO A 672 -24.96 -26.01 17.37
CA PRO A 672 -24.68 -27.30 16.76
C PRO A 672 -23.45 -27.96 17.41
N PRO A 673 -23.26 -29.28 17.29
CA PRO A 673 -22.04 -29.96 17.74
C PRO A 673 -20.78 -29.38 17.08
N ALA A 674 -19.66 -29.35 17.79
CA ALA A 674 -18.40 -28.75 17.32
C ALA A 674 -17.85 -29.38 16.02
N ASP A 675 -18.22 -30.63 15.72
CA ASP A 675 -17.83 -31.37 14.51
C ASP A 675 -18.76 -31.14 13.31
N TRP A 676 -19.77 -30.26 13.43
CA TRP A 676 -20.71 -29.95 12.36
C TRP A 676 -20.08 -29.01 11.33
N GLN A 677 -19.73 -29.56 10.16
CA GLN A 677 -19.02 -28.86 9.08
C GLN A 677 -19.87 -28.76 7.79
N PRO A 678 -20.99 -27.99 7.78
CA PRO A 678 -21.95 -27.98 6.66
C PRO A 678 -21.32 -27.61 5.31
N PHE A 679 -20.33 -26.72 5.31
CA PHE A 679 -19.64 -26.23 4.11
C PHE A 679 -18.28 -26.91 3.83
N GLY A 680 -17.93 -27.95 4.59
CA GLY A 680 -16.65 -28.66 4.52
C GLY A 680 -15.50 -28.04 5.34
N TYR A 681 -15.83 -27.09 6.23
CA TYR A 681 -14.92 -26.50 7.22
C TYR A 681 -15.65 -26.32 8.57
N PRO A 682 -14.94 -26.31 9.71
CA PRO A 682 -15.54 -26.06 11.03
C PRO A 682 -15.95 -24.59 11.18
N LEU A 683 -17.13 -24.36 11.73
CA LEU A 683 -17.66 -23.00 11.92
C LEU A 683 -16.79 -22.19 12.90
N ALA A 684 -16.82 -20.87 12.71
CA ALA A 684 -16.23 -19.87 13.59
C ALA A 684 -17.29 -18.79 13.92
N HIS A 685 -17.26 -18.24 15.13
CA HIS A 685 -18.22 -17.21 15.54
C HIS A 685 -17.84 -15.84 14.95
N SER A 686 -18.81 -15.22 14.28
CA SER A 686 -18.64 -14.00 13.47
C SER A 686 -19.52 -12.85 13.98
N ILE A 687 -18.91 -11.70 14.24
CA ILE A 687 -19.63 -10.44 14.44
C ILE A 687 -19.84 -9.78 13.06
N CYS A 688 -21.05 -9.33 12.76
CA CYS A 688 -21.34 -8.51 11.58
C CYS A 688 -21.52 -7.06 12.04
N LEU A 689 -20.42 -6.30 12.06
CA LEU A 689 -20.40 -4.89 12.43
C LEU A 689 -20.96 -4.03 11.29
N VAL A 690 -22.01 -3.29 11.59
CA VAL A 690 -22.61 -2.28 10.70
C VAL A 690 -22.47 -0.91 11.36
N THR A 691 -21.74 0.01 10.72
CA THR A 691 -21.62 1.39 11.21
C THR A 691 -22.61 2.29 10.48
N ALA A 692 -23.47 2.98 11.23
CA ALA A 692 -24.50 3.90 10.73
C ALA A 692 -24.30 5.32 11.29
N TYR A 693 -24.74 6.33 10.54
CA TYR A 693 -24.61 7.75 10.90
C TYR A 693 -25.84 8.58 10.49
N SER A 694 -26.32 8.49 9.26
CA SER A 694 -27.42 9.31 8.73
C SER A 694 -28.18 8.61 7.59
N GLU A 695 -28.10 7.29 7.53
CA GLU A 695 -28.76 6.44 6.56
C GLU A 695 -30.26 6.33 6.88
N GLY A 696 -31.09 6.45 5.83
CA GLY A 696 -32.54 6.32 5.92
C GLY A 696 -33.02 4.88 6.03
N GLU A 697 -34.31 4.70 6.35
CA GLU A 697 -34.90 3.40 6.66
C GLU A 697 -34.63 2.35 5.57
N LEU A 698 -34.88 2.68 4.30
CA LEU A 698 -34.71 1.77 3.17
C LEU A 698 -33.27 1.28 2.96
N GLY A 699 -32.26 2.10 3.28
CA GLY A 699 -30.84 1.74 3.16
C GLY A 699 -30.43 0.76 4.25
N VAL A 700 -30.69 1.13 5.50
CA VAL A 700 -30.42 0.29 6.68
C VAL A 700 -31.15 -1.05 6.57
N ARG A 701 -32.45 -1.02 6.22
CA ARG A 701 -33.31 -2.19 5.95
C ARG A 701 -32.63 -3.13 4.96
N THR A 702 -32.25 -2.61 3.79
CA THR A 702 -31.60 -3.37 2.71
C THR A 702 -30.30 -4.07 3.15
N THR A 703 -29.48 -3.38 3.96
CA THR A 703 -28.22 -3.92 4.47
C THR A 703 -28.48 -5.03 5.51
N LEU A 704 -29.26 -4.75 6.55
CA LEU A 704 -29.52 -5.70 7.64
C LEU A 704 -30.27 -6.95 7.15
N ASP A 705 -31.27 -6.79 6.28
CA ASP A 705 -31.97 -7.91 5.64
C ASP A 705 -31.00 -8.81 4.88
N SER A 706 -30.06 -8.22 4.14
CA SER A 706 -29.08 -8.97 3.35
C SER A 706 -28.08 -9.76 4.20
N ILE A 707 -27.71 -9.24 5.37
CA ILE A 707 -26.85 -9.92 6.35
C ILE A 707 -27.63 -11.05 7.03
N ALA A 708 -28.89 -10.82 7.38
CA ALA A 708 -29.72 -11.81 8.07
C ALA A 708 -30.01 -13.05 7.19
N ILE A 709 -30.31 -12.86 5.89
CA ILE A 709 -30.58 -13.96 4.93
C ILE A 709 -29.33 -14.66 4.37
N THR A 710 -28.12 -14.33 4.84
CA THR A 710 -26.91 -15.09 4.47
C THR A 710 -27.06 -16.57 4.82
N ASP A 711 -26.44 -17.46 4.03
CA ASP A 711 -26.55 -18.91 4.22
C ASP A 711 -25.77 -19.45 5.44
N TYR A 712 -24.96 -18.60 6.08
CA TYR A 712 -24.20 -18.94 7.27
C TYR A 712 -25.10 -19.07 8.54
N PRO A 713 -24.86 -20.06 9.42
CA PRO A 713 -25.74 -20.34 10.56
C PRO A 713 -25.92 -19.22 11.60
N ASN A 714 -27.16 -19.02 12.06
CA ASN A 714 -27.52 -17.99 13.04
C ASN A 714 -26.99 -18.26 14.46
N SER A 715 -26.58 -19.49 14.75
CA SER A 715 -25.85 -19.83 15.96
C SER A 715 -24.41 -19.27 15.97
N HIS A 716 -23.88 -18.88 14.80
CA HIS A 716 -22.50 -18.45 14.59
C HIS A 716 -22.37 -17.04 13.96
N LYS A 717 -23.48 -16.32 13.72
CA LYS A 717 -23.46 -14.90 13.28
C LYS A 717 -24.33 -14.03 14.18
N THR A 718 -23.80 -12.88 14.56
CA THR A 718 -24.47 -11.87 15.40
C THR A 718 -24.36 -10.51 14.72
N ILE A 719 -25.47 -9.79 14.60
CA ILE A 719 -25.48 -8.43 14.05
C ILE A 719 -25.11 -7.45 15.17
N LEU A 720 -24.13 -6.59 14.92
CA LEU A 720 -23.77 -5.48 15.80
C LEU A 720 -23.86 -4.17 15.03
N VAL A 721 -24.84 -3.33 15.37
CA VAL A 721 -24.98 -2.00 14.76
C VAL A 721 -24.45 -0.94 15.71
N VAL A 722 -23.71 0.03 15.19
CA VAL A 722 -23.20 1.18 15.97
C VAL A 722 -23.61 2.48 15.29
N CYS A 723 -24.52 3.21 15.94
CA CYS A 723 -25.04 4.50 15.48
C CYS A 723 -24.15 5.63 16.00
N ASP A 724 -23.50 6.36 15.08
CA ASP A 724 -22.55 7.42 15.38
C ASP A 724 -23.22 8.76 15.72
N GLY A 725 -24.04 8.75 16.77
CA GLY A 725 -24.80 9.91 17.27
C GLY A 725 -26.31 9.77 17.06
N ILE A 726 -27.08 10.68 17.67
CA ILE A 726 -28.51 10.85 17.41
C ILE A 726 -28.66 11.84 16.26
N ILE A 727 -28.88 11.31 15.05
CA ILE A 727 -28.78 12.05 13.80
C ILE A 727 -29.94 11.67 12.87
N THR A 728 -30.56 12.68 12.26
CA THR A 728 -31.60 12.53 11.23
C THR A 728 -31.02 12.86 9.86
N GLY A 729 -31.22 11.96 8.88
CA GLY A 729 -30.83 12.18 7.49
C GLY A 729 -31.67 13.28 6.84
N LYS A 730 -31.08 14.05 5.90
CA LYS A 730 -31.82 15.13 5.23
C LYS A 730 -32.97 14.57 4.38
N GLY A 731 -34.20 14.73 4.88
CA GLY A 731 -35.43 14.22 4.25
C GLY A 731 -36.07 13.04 4.99
N GLU A 732 -35.42 12.50 6.01
CA GLU A 732 -35.95 11.43 6.87
C GLU A 732 -36.81 12.03 8.00
N LEU A 733 -37.85 11.31 8.42
CA LEU A 733 -38.75 11.74 9.51
C LEU A 733 -38.32 11.23 10.91
N LYS A 734 -37.44 10.23 10.96
CA LYS A 734 -36.94 9.57 12.18
C LYS A 734 -35.41 9.68 12.22
N SER A 735 -34.80 9.63 13.41
CA SER A 735 -33.34 9.52 13.48
C SER A 735 -32.88 8.11 13.10
N THR A 736 -31.66 7.98 12.58
CA THR A 736 -31.11 6.67 12.19
C THR A 736 -31.09 5.66 13.36
N PRO A 737 -30.83 6.04 14.63
CA PRO A 737 -31.11 5.19 15.78
C PRO A 737 -32.55 4.67 15.88
N ASP A 738 -33.56 5.54 15.80
CA ASP A 738 -34.99 5.14 15.97
C ASP A 738 -35.42 4.17 14.86
N VAL A 739 -34.91 4.40 13.65
CA VAL A 739 -35.05 3.50 12.49
C VAL A 739 -34.50 2.11 12.79
N ILE A 740 -33.31 2.01 13.39
CA ILE A 740 -32.66 0.74 13.72
C ILE A 740 -33.36 0.02 14.87
N LEU A 741 -33.81 0.75 15.90
CA LEU A 741 -34.60 0.20 17.00
C LEU A 741 -35.97 -0.33 16.52
N GLY A 742 -36.58 0.34 15.53
CA GLY A 742 -37.76 -0.15 14.82
C GLY A 742 -37.54 -1.43 13.98
N MET A 743 -36.30 -1.90 13.83
CA MET A 743 -35.95 -3.19 13.22
C MET A 743 -35.47 -4.23 14.26
N MET A 744 -35.72 -3.99 15.54
CA MET A 744 -35.42 -4.93 16.63
C MET A 744 -36.69 -5.37 17.36
N LYS A 745 -36.70 -6.63 17.80
CA LYS A 745 -37.74 -7.21 18.66
C LYS A 745 -37.15 -8.11 19.73
N ASP A 746 -38.00 -8.62 20.62
CA ASP A 746 -37.62 -9.51 21.72
C ASP A 746 -36.45 -8.92 22.52
N HIS A 747 -36.62 -7.65 22.93
CA HIS A 747 -35.63 -6.85 23.63
C HIS A 747 -35.40 -7.35 25.07
N LEU A 748 -34.14 -7.39 25.52
CA LEU A 748 -33.78 -7.79 26.89
C LEU A 748 -34.23 -6.80 27.97
N ILE A 749 -34.37 -5.52 27.60
CA ILE A 749 -34.79 -4.37 28.41
C ILE A 749 -35.66 -3.52 27.47
N HIS A 750 -36.77 -2.95 27.96
CA HIS A 750 -37.62 -2.12 27.12
C HIS A 750 -36.84 -0.90 26.58
N PRO A 751 -36.98 -0.48 25.30
CA PRO A 751 -36.10 0.52 24.70
C PRO A 751 -36.02 1.86 25.45
N ASP A 752 -37.09 2.28 26.11
CA ASP A 752 -37.12 3.50 26.92
C ASP A 752 -36.31 3.38 28.22
N ASP A 753 -36.36 2.20 28.85
CA ASP A 753 -35.69 1.89 30.13
C ASP A 753 -34.18 1.69 29.98
N VAL A 754 -33.65 1.59 28.76
CA VAL A 754 -32.21 1.40 28.52
C VAL A 754 -31.43 2.64 28.97
N PRO A 755 -30.56 2.56 29.99
CA PRO A 755 -29.76 3.69 30.45
C PRO A 755 -28.58 3.97 29.49
N ALA A 756 -28.03 5.17 29.57
CA ALA A 756 -26.82 5.56 28.85
C ALA A 756 -25.58 5.39 29.75
N PHE A 757 -24.53 4.76 29.21
CA PHE A 757 -23.28 4.47 29.91
C PHE A 757 -22.13 5.31 29.40
N SER A 758 -21.26 5.75 30.31
CA SER A 758 -20.06 6.55 29.98
C SER A 758 -18.96 5.71 29.34
N TYR A 759 -18.30 6.26 28.30
CA TYR A 759 -17.10 5.69 27.70
C TYR A 759 -16.08 6.75 27.26
N VAL A 760 -14.84 6.30 27.04
CA VAL A 760 -13.75 7.13 26.52
C VAL A 760 -13.80 7.13 24.98
N ALA A 761 -14.16 8.26 24.39
CA ALA A 761 -14.24 8.44 22.95
C ALA A 761 -12.92 8.91 22.32
N VAL A 762 -12.74 8.60 21.03
CA VAL A 762 -11.61 9.00 20.18
C VAL A 762 -11.78 10.46 19.75
N SER A 763 -11.52 11.39 20.67
CA SER A 763 -11.70 12.83 20.47
C SER A 763 -10.70 13.70 21.24
N THR A 764 -10.94 15.01 21.29
CA THR A 764 -10.08 16.01 21.96
C THR A 764 -10.90 16.92 22.88
N GLY A 765 -10.31 17.37 23.99
CA GLY A 765 -11.02 18.18 24.99
C GLY A 765 -12.12 17.39 25.71
N SER A 766 -13.16 18.06 26.17
CA SER A 766 -14.29 17.44 26.89
C SER A 766 -14.99 16.34 26.10
N LYS A 767 -14.97 16.41 24.75
CA LYS A 767 -15.57 15.43 23.83
C LYS A 767 -14.97 14.02 23.93
N ARG A 768 -13.87 13.84 24.66
CA ARG A 768 -13.35 12.53 25.06
C ARG A 768 -14.26 11.78 26.03
N HIS A 769 -15.10 12.49 26.80
CA HIS A 769 -16.25 11.87 27.44
C HIS A 769 -17.39 11.81 26.42
N ASN A 770 -17.96 10.62 26.27
CA ASN A 770 -19.18 10.39 25.52
C ASN A 770 -20.03 9.35 26.27
N MET A 771 -21.31 9.25 25.93
CA MET A 771 -22.18 8.22 26.48
C MET A 771 -22.91 7.49 25.34
N ALA A 772 -23.22 6.21 25.58
CA ALA A 772 -23.97 5.39 24.63
C ALA A 772 -24.94 4.45 25.35
N LYS A 773 -26.08 4.15 24.71
CA LYS A 773 -27.05 3.15 25.14
C LYS A 773 -26.78 1.81 24.45
N VAL A 774 -26.98 0.69 25.15
CA VAL A 774 -26.82 -0.67 24.62
C VAL A 774 -28.17 -1.36 24.55
N TYR A 775 -28.65 -1.60 23.32
CA TYR A 775 -29.87 -2.32 23.04
C TYR A 775 -29.52 -3.73 22.55
N ALA A 776 -30.21 -4.75 23.06
CA ALA A 776 -29.96 -6.14 22.68
C ALA A 776 -31.28 -6.92 22.59
N GLY A 777 -31.38 -7.74 21.55
CA GLY A 777 -32.56 -8.54 21.22
C GLY A 777 -32.33 -9.33 19.93
N PHE A 778 -33.34 -9.38 19.07
CA PHE A 778 -33.30 -10.09 17.79
C PHE A 778 -33.74 -9.19 16.64
N TYR A 779 -33.23 -9.45 15.43
CA TYR A 779 -33.62 -8.71 14.23
C TYR A 779 -35.09 -8.97 13.88
N ASP A 780 -35.83 -7.92 13.49
CA ASP A 780 -37.17 -8.02 12.96
C ASP A 780 -37.27 -7.72 11.45
N TYR A 781 -38.10 -8.52 10.78
CA TYR A 781 -38.35 -8.41 9.34
C TYR A 781 -39.41 -7.37 8.98
N GLY A 782 -40.21 -6.92 9.95
CA GLY A 782 -41.39 -6.08 9.76
C GLY A 782 -42.58 -6.87 9.20
N ALA A 783 -43.80 -6.43 9.50
CA ALA A 783 -45.01 -7.05 8.96
C ALA A 783 -45.06 -7.00 7.42
N ASN A 784 -44.60 -5.88 6.83
CA ASN A 784 -44.60 -5.63 5.40
C ASN A 784 -43.27 -6.05 4.72
N SER A 785 -42.60 -7.10 5.22
CA SER A 785 -41.29 -7.51 4.72
C SER A 785 -41.33 -7.98 3.26
N THR A 786 -40.32 -7.62 2.48
CA THR A 786 -40.10 -8.21 1.13
C THR A 786 -39.54 -9.64 1.19
N ILE A 787 -39.17 -10.12 2.39
CA ILE A 787 -38.67 -11.48 2.62
C ILE A 787 -39.83 -12.39 3.07
N PRO A 788 -40.15 -13.46 2.31
CA PRO A 788 -41.17 -14.43 2.71
C PRO A 788 -40.90 -15.02 4.10
N VAL A 789 -41.95 -15.20 4.90
CA VAL A 789 -41.90 -15.66 6.30
C VAL A 789 -41.07 -16.95 6.46
N GLU A 790 -41.16 -17.87 5.49
CA GLU A 790 -40.39 -19.11 5.40
C GLU A 790 -38.85 -18.91 5.49
N LYS A 791 -38.36 -17.75 5.05
CA LYS A 791 -36.95 -17.35 5.00
C LYS A 791 -36.55 -16.38 6.11
N GLN A 792 -37.49 -15.94 6.94
CA GLN A 792 -37.23 -15.01 8.04
C GLN A 792 -36.48 -15.74 9.15
N GLN A 793 -35.16 -15.57 9.18
CA GLN A 793 -34.27 -16.22 10.13
C GLN A 793 -34.16 -15.42 11.42
N ARG A 794 -34.36 -16.05 12.59
CA ARG A 794 -34.07 -15.43 13.89
C ARG A 794 -32.56 -15.25 14.04
N VAL A 795 -32.10 -14.00 13.99
CA VAL A 795 -30.70 -13.59 14.12
C VAL A 795 -30.54 -12.71 15.36
N PRO A 796 -29.57 -12.98 16.26
CA PRO A 796 -29.32 -12.13 17.42
C PRO A 796 -28.72 -10.79 16.98
N MET A 797 -29.17 -9.71 17.62
CA MET A 797 -28.81 -8.33 17.26
C MET A 797 -28.55 -7.47 18.51
N MET A 798 -27.43 -6.74 18.47
CA MET A 798 -27.09 -5.69 19.44
C MET A 798 -26.94 -4.36 18.70
N CYS A 799 -27.49 -3.28 19.24
CA CYS A 799 -27.38 -1.92 18.71
C CYS A 799 -26.81 -0.99 19.79
N ILE A 800 -25.73 -0.27 19.45
CA ILE A 800 -25.08 0.70 20.31
C ILE A 800 -25.38 2.10 19.77
N VAL A 801 -26.12 2.90 20.54
CA VAL A 801 -26.51 4.26 20.15
C VAL A 801 -25.70 5.26 20.95
N LYS A 802 -24.75 5.96 20.30
CA LYS A 802 -24.05 7.09 20.95
C LYS A 802 -25.03 8.25 21.12
N CYS A 803 -25.22 8.73 22.35
CA CYS A 803 -26.19 9.79 22.65
C CYS A 803 -25.54 11.14 23.02
N GLY A 804 -24.24 11.16 23.36
CA GLY A 804 -23.61 12.33 23.96
C GLY A 804 -23.77 12.33 25.48
N THR A 805 -23.01 13.20 26.15
CA THR A 805 -23.33 13.57 27.54
C THR A 805 -24.64 14.37 27.58
N PRO A 806 -25.31 14.53 28.74
CA PRO A 806 -26.50 15.38 28.85
C PRO A 806 -26.30 16.81 28.33
N ASP A 807 -25.08 17.36 28.47
CA ASP A 807 -24.70 18.68 27.93
C ASP A 807 -24.68 18.73 26.39
N GLU A 808 -24.46 17.59 25.72
CA GLU A 808 -24.48 17.49 24.26
C GLU A 808 -25.88 17.26 23.67
N ALA A 809 -26.88 16.85 24.47
CA ALA A 809 -28.22 16.54 23.98
C ALA A 809 -28.94 17.71 23.28
N SER A 810 -28.53 18.96 23.58
CA SER A 810 -29.03 20.18 22.92
C SER A 810 -28.18 20.67 21.73
N LYS A 811 -27.07 19.98 21.41
CA LYS A 811 -26.21 20.30 20.26
C LYS A 811 -26.75 19.64 18.99
N SER A 812 -26.38 20.16 17.82
CA SER A 812 -26.92 19.71 16.52
C SER A 812 -26.47 18.32 16.06
N LYS A 813 -25.50 17.68 16.74
CA LYS A 813 -24.99 16.32 16.45
C LYS A 813 -24.58 15.61 17.77
N PRO A 814 -25.52 15.26 18.67
CA PRO A 814 -25.21 14.67 19.97
C PRO A 814 -24.49 13.32 19.81
N GLY A 815 -23.41 13.10 20.58
CA GLY A 815 -22.71 11.81 20.63
C GLY A 815 -21.92 11.40 19.39
N ASN A 816 -21.98 12.16 18.29
CA ASN A 816 -21.23 11.90 17.07
C ASN A 816 -19.72 12.02 17.30
N ARG A 817 -18.94 11.03 16.86
CA ARG A 817 -17.46 10.97 17.01
C ARG A 817 -16.72 10.38 15.79
N GLY A 818 -17.40 9.80 14.81
CA GLY A 818 -16.85 9.26 13.56
C GLY A 818 -16.84 7.73 13.48
N LYS A 819 -16.79 7.18 12.25
CA LYS A 819 -16.69 5.72 11.98
C LYS A 819 -15.53 5.05 12.72
N ARG A 820 -14.38 5.73 12.80
CA ARG A 820 -13.19 5.28 13.56
C ARG A 820 -13.49 5.04 15.05
N ASP A 821 -14.25 5.94 15.69
CA ASP A 821 -14.69 5.76 17.07
C ASP A 821 -15.68 4.60 17.21
N SER A 822 -16.61 4.43 16.25
CA SER A 822 -17.53 3.29 16.21
C SER A 822 -16.82 1.93 16.08
N GLN A 823 -15.75 1.87 15.28
CA GLN A 823 -14.89 0.67 15.18
C GLN A 823 -14.07 0.45 16.47
N ILE A 824 -13.52 1.51 17.06
CA ILE A 824 -12.75 1.43 18.31
C ILE A 824 -13.60 0.92 19.49
N ILE A 825 -14.89 1.24 19.59
CA ILE A 825 -15.78 0.67 20.63
C ILE A 825 -15.72 -0.88 20.60
N LEU A 826 -15.82 -1.50 19.41
CA LEU A 826 -15.71 -2.95 19.29
C LEU A 826 -14.28 -3.46 19.53
N MET A 827 -13.26 -2.78 19.00
CA MET A 827 -11.87 -3.23 19.12
C MET A 827 -11.35 -3.15 20.56
N SER A 828 -11.66 -2.07 21.29
CA SER A 828 -11.38 -1.88 22.72
C SER A 828 -12.08 -2.93 23.57
N PHE A 829 -13.37 -3.14 23.32
CA PHE A 829 -14.16 -4.17 23.99
C PHE A 829 -13.54 -5.56 23.84
N LEU A 830 -13.23 -5.98 22.61
CA LEU A 830 -12.64 -7.30 22.33
C LEU A 830 -11.22 -7.45 22.93
N GLN A 831 -10.40 -6.39 22.92
CA GLN A 831 -9.12 -6.39 23.63
C GLN A 831 -9.33 -6.66 25.12
N LYS A 832 -10.15 -5.85 25.80
CA LYS A 832 -10.32 -5.93 27.25
C LYS A 832 -10.87 -7.28 27.70
N VAL A 833 -11.81 -7.84 26.95
CA VAL A 833 -12.34 -9.20 27.17
C VAL A 833 -11.27 -10.27 26.99
N MET A 834 -10.39 -10.14 25.98
CA MET A 834 -9.32 -11.12 25.74
C MET A 834 -8.16 -11.07 26.75
N PHE A 835 -7.96 -9.95 27.46
CA PHE A 835 -6.85 -9.74 28.40
C PHE A 835 -7.26 -9.60 29.88
N ASP A 836 -8.57 -9.68 30.21
CA ASP A 836 -9.15 -9.31 31.52
C ASP A 836 -8.67 -7.93 32.01
N GLU A 837 -8.68 -6.95 31.11
CA GLU A 837 -8.35 -5.56 31.44
C GLU A 837 -9.58 -4.84 32.04
N ARG A 838 -9.33 -3.67 32.64
CA ARG A 838 -10.41 -2.82 33.16
C ARG A 838 -11.26 -2.29 32.01
N MET A 839 -12.57 -2.45 32.14
CA MET A 839 -13.58 -2.07 31.16
C MET A 839 -14.46 -0.93 31.69
N THR A 840 -15.12 -0.23 30.78
CA THR A 840 -16.17 0.76 31.08
C THR A 840 -17.51 0.05 31.39
N GLU A 841 -18.45 0.78 32.00
CA GLU A 841 -19.84 0.31 32.13
C GLU A 841 -20.49 -0.02 30.77
N LEU A 842 -20.16 0.75 29.72
CA LEU A 842 -20.62 0.48 28.35
C LEU A 842 -20.14 -0.90 27.87
N GLU A 843 -18.85 -1.18 28.05
CA GLU A 843 -18.24 -2.46 27.66
C GLU A 843 -18.75 -3.62 28.53
N PHE A 844 -19.07 -3.39 29.80
CA PHE A 844 -19.69 -4.40 30.68
C PHE A 844 -21.10 -4.79 30.20
N GLU A 845 -21.97 -3.83 29.84
CA GLU A 845 -23.29 -4.19 29.32
C GLU A 845 -23.28 -4.65 27.86
N MET A 846 -22.26 -4.30 27.06
CA MET A 846 -22.00 -4.98 25.78
C MET A 846 -21.67 -6.47 25.99
N PHE A 847 -20.89 -6.82 27.02
CA PHE A 847 -20.60 -8.21 27.38
C PHE A 847 -21.88 -8.97 27.74
N ASN A 848 -22.68 -8.38 28.65
CA ASN A 848 -23.92 -8.98 29.11
C ASN A 848 -24.96 -9.10 27.99
N GLY A 849 -25.10 -8.09 27.14
CA GLY A 849 -26.01 -8.10 25.99
C GLY A 849 -25.71 -9.25 25.04
N LEU A 850 -24.44 -9.38 24.60
CA LEU A 850 -24.00 -10.48 23.73
C LEU A 850 -24.19 -11.86 24.39
N TRP A 851 -23.81 -12.01 25.66
CA TRP A 851 -23.99 -13.28 26.38
C TRP A 851 -25.47 -13.69 26.46
N LYS A 852 -26.35 -12.74 26.82
CA LYS A 852 -27.80 -12.98 26.98
C LYS A 852 -28.51 -13.37 25.68
N ILE A 853 -28.16 -12.73 24.54
CA ILE A 853 -28.83 -13.00 23.24
C ILE A 853 -28.18 -14.13 22.41
N THR A 854 -27.00 -14.63 22.79
CA THR A 854 -26.31 -15.70 22.03
C THR A 854 -25.99 -16.95 22.84
N GLY A 855 -26.02 -16.88 24.17
CA GLY A 855 -25.58 -17.96 25.06
C GLY A 855 -24.07 -18.25 24.97
N ILE A 856 -23.28 -17.35 24.40
CA ILE A 856 -21.84 -17.47 24.16
C ILE A 856 -21.12 -16.24 24.72
N SER A 857 -19.97 -16.46 25.36
CA SER A 857 -19.10 -15.40 25.85
C SER A 857 -18.41 -14.65 24.70
N PRO A 858 -18.28 -13.31 24.73
CA PRO A 858 -17.67 -12.52 23.65
C PRO A 858 -16.22 -12.90 23.29
N ASP A 859 -15.48 -13.58 24.16
CA ASP A 859 -14.13 -14.07 23.85
C ASP A 859 -14.11 -15.18 22.78
N PHE A 860 -15.21 -15.91 22.57
CA PHE A 860 -15.30 -16.99 21.58
C PHE A 860 -15.33 -16.48 20.13
N TYR A 861 -15.60 -15.20 19.90
CA TYR A 861 -15.61 -14.62 18.55
C TYR A 861 -14.19 -14.54 17.96
N GLU A 862 -14.07 -14.90 16.69
CA GLU A 862 -12.79 -14.99 15.99
C GLU A 862 -12.66 -14.03 14.82
N ILE A 863 -13.80 -13.59 14.29
CA ILE A 863 -13.92 -12.91 13.00
C ILE A 863 -14.94 -11.77 13.16
N VAL A 864 -14.64 -10.63 12.55
CA VAL A 864 -15.59 -9.55 12.33
C VAL A 864 -15.70 -9.22 10.84
N LEU A 865 -16.91 -9.29 10.30
CA LEU A 865 -17.29 -8.67 9.03
C LEU A 865 -17.60 -7.19 9.33
N MET A 866 -17.04 -6.26 8.56
CA MET A 866 -17.38 -4.85 8.57
C MET A 866 -18.15 -4.48 7.30
N VAL A 867 -19.31 -3.84 7.48
CA VAL A 867 -20.22 -3.45 6.39
C VAL A 867 -20.68 -1.99 6.63
N ASP A 868 -20.68 -1.17 5.57
CA ASP A 868 -21.30 0.16 5.62
C ASP A 868 -22.84 0.00 5.49
N ALA A 869 -23.63 0.83 6.18
CA ALA A 869 -25.09 0.63 6.29
C ALA A 869 -25.89 0.82 4.98
N ASP A 870 -25.21 1.10 3.87
CA ASP A 870 -25.72 1.24 2.50
C ASP A 870 -25.22 0.11 1.54
N THR A 871 -24.77 -1.04 2.08
CA THR A 871 -24.19 -2.15 1.30
C THR A 871 -24.97 -3.47 1.45
N LYS A 872 -25.54 -3.97 0.34
CA LYS A 872 -26.28 -5.25 0.26
C LYS A 872 -25.32 -6.42 0.01
N VAL A 873 -25.29 -7.41 0.89
CA VAL A 873 -24.44 -8.62 0.79
C VAL A 873 -25.13 -9.69 -0.08
N PHE A 874 -24.36 -10.44 -0.88
CA PHE A 874 -24.88 -11.61 -1.63
C PHE A 874 -24.85 -12.89 -0.77
N PRO A 875 -25.87 -13.78 -0.78
CA PRO A 875 -26.13 -14.70 0.35
C PRO A 875 -25.03 -15.69 0.75
N ASP A 876 -24.24 -16.20 -0.19
CA ASP A 876 -23.14 -17.16 0.10
C ASP A 876 -21.80 -16.48 0.44
N SER A 877 -21.74 -15.14 0.41
CA SER A 877 -20.49 -14.39 0.54
C SER A 877 -19.88 -14.47 1.93
N LEU A 878 -20.71 -14.48 2.98
CA LEU A 878 -20.25 -14.66 4.37
C LEU A 878 -19.58 -16.04 4.54
N THR A 879 -20.16 -17.08 3.95
CA THR A 879 -19.61 -18.43 3.91
C THR A 879 -18.30 -18.50 3.10
N HIS A 880 -18.20 -17.82 1.96
CA HIS A 880 -16.92 -17.69 1.23
C HIS A 880 -15.82 -16.99 2.06
N MET A 881 -16.15 -15.86 2.71
CA MET A 881 -15.18 -15.12 3.51
C MET A 881 -14.69 -15.90 4.75
N ILE A 882 -15.61 -16.51 5.51
CA ILE A 882 -15.24 -17.32 6.68
C ILE A 882 -14.47 -18.57 6.25
N SER A 883 -14.83 -19.21 5.13
CA SER A 883 -14.09 -20.33 4.56
C SER A 883 -12.60 -20.00 4.36
N ALA A 884 -12.29 -18.84 3.77
CA ALA A 884 -10.91 -18.40 3.58
C ALA A 884 -10.18 -18.20 4.94
N MET A 885 -10.82 -17.53 5.90
CA MET A 885 -10.27 -17.32 7.25
C MET A 885 -10.04 -18.64 8.03
N VAL A 886 -10.88 -19.66 7.85
CA VAL A 886 -10.75 -20.95 8.53
C VAL A 886 -9.71 -21.84 7.84
N GLN A 887 -9.56 -21.76 6.52
CA GLN A 887 -8.59 -22.56 5.76
C GLN A 887 -7.14 -22.08 5.91
N ASP A 888 -6.90 -20.77 5.99
CA ASP A 888 -5.55 -20.20 6.15
C ASP A 888 -5.47 -19.30 7.42
N PRO A 889 -4.94 -19.83 8.54
CA PRO A 889 -4.77 -19.08 9.79
C PRO A 889 -3.85 -17.86 9.72
N ASP A 890 -3.04 -17.68 8.66
CA ASP A 890 -2.19 -16.49 8.50
C ASP A 890 -2.96 -15.29 7.96
N ILE A 891 -4.09 -15.49 7.27
CA ILE A 891 -4.94 -14.41 6.79
C ILE A 891 -5.44 -13.62 8.01
N MET A 892 -5.12 -12.33 8.05
CA MET A 892 -5.54 -11.42 9.11
C MET A 892 -6.69 -10.49 8.69
N GLY A 893 -6.81 -10.22 7.39
CA GLY A 893 -7.89 -9.43 6.81
C GLY A 893 -8.16 -9.85 5.36
N LEU A 894 -9.39 -9.65 4.88
CA LEU A 894 -9.76 -9.87 3.50
C LEU A 894 -10.91 -8.96 3.05
N CYS A 895 -11.14 -8.86 1.74
CA CYS A 895 -12.28 -8.13 1.16
C CYS A 895 -12.92 -8.88 0.00
N GLY A 896 -14.20 -8.59 -0.27
CA GLY A 896 -14.95 -9.14 -1.40
C GLY A 896 -14.95 -8.21 -2.63
N GLU A 897 -15.63 -8.63 -3.69
CA GLU A 897 -15.93 -7.77 -4.84
C GLU A 897 -17.10 -6.83 -4.51
N THR A 898 -16.87 -5.52 -4.56
CA THR A 898 -17.94 -4.51 -4.50
C THR A 898 -18.43 -4.17 -5.90
N LYS A 899 -19.68 -4.54 -6.23
CA LYS A 899 -20.35 -4.14 -7.48
C LYS A 899 -21.19 -2.87 -7.28
N ILE A 900 -21.37 -2.10 -8.35
CA ILE A 900 -22.27 -0.95 -8.37
C ILE A 900 -23.69 -1.43 -8.68
N ALA A 901 -24.68 -0.97 -7.92
CA ALA A 901 -26.10 -1.24 -8.19
C ALA A 901 -26.68 -0.31 -9.26
N ASN A 902 -26.51 1.01 -9.11
CA ASN A 902 -27.13 2.04 -9.95
C ASN A 902 -26.33 2.36 -11.24
N LYS A 903 -25.87 1.33 -11.95
CA LYS A 903 -24.92 1.41 -13.08
C LYS A 903 -25.33 2.34 -14.23
N ARG A 904 -26.63 2.64 -14.38
CA ARG A 904 -27.23 3.38 -15.53
C ARG A 904 -28.01 4.64 -15.12
N GLU A 905 -28.01 4.98 -13.84
CA GLU A 905 -28.88 6.04 -13.29
C GLU A 905 -28.44 7.46 -13.70
N SER A 906 -27.14 7.71 -13.78
CA SER A 906 -26.61 8.96 -14.33
C SER A 906 -25.28 8.73 -15.06
N TRP A 907 -24.85 9.70 -15.87
CA TRP A 907 -23.52 9.67 -16.48
C TRP A 907 -22.39 9.58 -15.43
N VAL A 908 -22.63 10.07 -14.22
CA VAL A 908 -21.67 10.03 -13.09
C VAL A 908 -21.56 8.62 -12.51
N SER A 909 -22.65 7.84 -12.45
CA SER A 909 -22.55 6.43 -12.06
C SER A 909 -21.96 5.56 -13.19
N MET A 910 -22.29 5.85 -14.44
CA MET A 910 -21.77 5.16 -15.63
C MET A 910 -20.24 5.18 -15.72
N ILE A 911 -19.58 6.33 -15.46
CA ILE A 911 -18.11 6.44 -15.51
C ILE A 911 -17.39 5.69 -14.38
N GLN A 912 -18.10 5.25 -13.34
CA GLN A 912 -17.53 4.53 -12.18
C GLN A 912 -17.52 3.00 -12.37
N VAL A 913 -18.38 2.45 -13.25
CA VAL A 913 -18.57 0.98 -13.37
C VAL A 913 -17.27 0.24 -13.70
N PHE A 914 -16.45 0.78 -14.59
CA PHE A 914 -15.18 0.16 -14.95
C PHE A 914 -14.07 0.40 -13.90
N GLU A 915 -14.10 1.52 -13.19
CA GLU A 915 -13.13 1.86 -12.14
C GLU A 915 -13.28 0.92 -10.92
N TYR A 916 -14.52 0.63 -10.52
CA TYR A 916 -14.81 -0.41 -9.54
C TYR A 916 -14.39 -1.81 -10.02
N PHE A 917 -14.62 -2.15 -11.30
CA PHE A 917 -14.21 -3.44 -11.86
C PHE A 917 -12.69 -3.62 -11.84
N ILE A 918 -11.94 -2.67 -12.41
CA ILE A 918 -10.49 -2.81 -12.59
C ILE A 918 -9.73 -2.73 -11.25
N SER A 919 -10.22 -1.94 -10.28
CA SER A 919 -9.62 -1.85 -8.95
C SER A 919 -9.79 -3.12 -8.10
N HIS A 920 -10.71 -4.03 -8.47
CA HIS A 920 -10.80 -5.36 -7.88
C HIS A 920 -10.03 -6.39 -8.72
N HIS A 921 -10.41 -6.55 -9.99
CA HIS A 921 -9.94 -7.67 -10.82
C HIS A 921 -8.52 -7.52 -11.36
N LEU A 922 -7.94 -6.31 -11.41
CA LEU A 922 -6.52 -6.08 -11.68
C LEU A 922 -5.74 -5.79 -10.38
N SER A 923 -6.03 -4.67 -9.70
CA SER A 923 -5.19 -4.20 -8.59
C SER A 923 -5.22 -5.15 -7.37
N LYS A 924 -6.38 -5.35 -6.74
CA LYS A 924 -6.47 -6.24 -5.56
C LYS A 924 -6.11 -7.69 -5.90
N SER A 925 -6.45 -8.18 -7.09
CA SER A 925 -5.99 -9.48 -7.60
C SER A 925 -4.46 -9.61 -7.60
N PHE A 926 -3.74 -8.60 -8.13
CA PHE A 926 -2.29 -8.55 -8.14
C PHE A 926 -1.71 -8.53 -6.72
N GLU A 927 -2.16 -7.61 -5.85
CA GLU A 927 -1.67 -7.50 -4.47
C GLU A 927 -1.91 -8.79 -3.67
N SER A 928 -3.04 -9.45 -3.92
CA SER A 928 -3.42 -10.69 -3.25
C SER A 928 -2.59 -11.91 -3.65
N VAL A 929 -1.80 -11.86 -4.74
CA VAL A 929 -0.79 -12.91 -5.04
C VAL A 929 0.34 -12.87 -4.01
N PHE A 930 0.73 -11.68 -3.56
CA PHE A 930 1.75 -11.47 -2.52
C PHE A 930 1.18 -11.58 -1.11
N GLY A 931 -0.14 -11.80 -0.97
CA GLY A 931 -0.84 -11.74 0.32
C GLY A 931 -0.76 -10.36 0.98
N GLY A 932 -0.60 -9.29 0.20
CA GLY A 932 -0.31 -7.94 0.68
C GLY A 932 -1.28 -6.89 0.14
N VAL A 933 -2.58 -7.18 0.12
CA VAL A 933 -3.61 -6.19 -0.26
C VAL A 933 -3.47 -4.95 0.62
N THR A 934 -3.29 -3.77 0.00
CA THR A 934 -2.91 -2.54 0.71
C THR A 934 -4.11 -1.77 1.30
N CYS A 935 -5.32 -2.11 0.85
CA CYS A 935 -6.56 -1.40 1.16
C CYS A 935 -7.75 -2.37 1.17
N LEU A 936 -8.21 -2.76 2.36
CA LEU A 936 -9.47 -3.48 2.54
C LEU A 936 -10.63 -2.48 2.65
N PRO A 937 -11.58 -2.42 1.68
CA PRO A 937 -12.65 -1.42 1.69
C PRO A 937 -13.62 -1.66 2.85
N GLY A 938 -13.83 -0.65 3.70
CA GLY A 938 -14.67 -0.76 4.90
C GLY A 938 -16.17 -0.98 4.66
N CYS A 939 -16.62 -0.94 3.40
CA CYS A 939 -17.99 -1.29 3.03
C CYS A 939 -18.23 -2.80 2.96
N PHE A 940 -17.18 -3.61 2.72
CA PHE A 940 -17.30 -5.06 2.66
C PHE A 940 -15.94 -5.77 2.83
N CYS A 941 -15.42 -5.72 4.07
CA CYS A 941 -14.20 -6.41 4.47
C CYS A 941 -14.39 -7.24 5.73
N MET A 942 -13.46 -8.15 6.00
CA MET A 942 -13.50 -9.05 7.12
C MET A 942 -12.13 -9.13 7.78
N TYR A 943 -12.08 -8.93 9.09
CA TYR A 943 -10.88 -8.95 9.90
C TYR A 943 -10.92 -10.09 10.91
N ARG A 944 -9.75 -10.66 11.23
CA ARG A 944 -9.61 -11.66 12.28
C ARG A 944 -9.41 -10.99 13.64
N ILE A 945 -10.25 -11.33 14.61
CA ILE A 945 -10.14 -10.90 16.00
C ILE A 945 -8.93 -11.58 16.65
N LYS A 946 -8.83 -12.90 16.54
CA LYS A 946 -7.78 -13.75 17.12
C LYS A 946 -7.41 -14.93 16.23
N ALA A 947 -6.15 -15.36 16.26
CA ALA A 947 -5.62 -16.48 15.48
C ALA A 947 -5.01 -17.57 16.38
N PRO A 948 -5.15 -18.87 16.05
CA PRO A 948 -4.40 -19.93 16.74
C PRO A 948 -2.90 -19.84 16.41
N LYS A 949 -2.03 -20.25 17.33
CA LYS A 949 -0.57 -20.28 17.12
C LYS A 949 0.08 -21.48 17.82
N GLY A 950 0.45 -22.47 17.02
CA GLY A 950 1.09 -23.72 17.48
C GLY A 950 0.10 -24.85 17.72
N GLY A 951 0.61 -26.01 18.18
CA GLY A 951 -0.20 -27.20 18.50
C GLY A 951 -0.69 -27.28 19.95
N GLN A 952 -0.37 -26.28 20.77
CA GLN A 952 -1.02 -26.03 22.06
C GLN A 952 -2.11 -24.97 21.83
N ASN A 953 -3.18 -24.97 22.64
CA ASN A 953 -4.40 -24.15 22.44
C ASN A 953 -4.22 -22.65 22.72
N TYR A 954 -3.16 -22.05 22.16
CA TYR A 954 -2.74 -20.68 22.38
C TYR A 954 -3.24 -19.77 21.24
N TRP A 955 -3.91 -18.69 21.63
CA TRP A 955 -4.51 -17.71 20.71
C TRP A 955 -3.76 -16.38 20.79
N VAL A 956 -3.52 -15.77 19.63
CA VAL A 956 -2.90 -14.45 19.49
C VAL A 956 -3.96 -13.46 19.00
N PRO A 957 -4.23 -12.36 19.71
CA PRO A 957 -5.09 -11.29 19.22
C PRO A 957 -4.45 -10.59 18.02
N ILE A 958 -5.26 -10.31 17.01
CA ILE A 958 -4.87 -9.72 15.72
C ILE A 958 -5.50 -8.33 15.58
N LEU A 959 -6.83 -8.24 15.37
CA LEU A 959 -7.53 -6.94 15.42
C LEU A 959 -7.64 -6.41 16.87
N ALA A 960 -7.83 -7.29 17.84
CA ALA A 960 -7.90 -6.98 19.27
C ALA A 960 -6.49 -6.83 19.93
N ASN A 961 -5.46 -6.55 19.12
CA ASN A 961 -4.09 -6.40 19.61
C ASN A 961 -3.86 -4.99 20.17
N PRO A 962 -3.28 -4.83 21.38
CA PRO A 962 -3.12 -3.52 22.00
C PRO A 962 -2.34 -2.49 21.15
N ASP A 963 -1.30 -2.92 20.43
CA ASP A 963 -0.54 -2.03 19.55
C ASP A 963 -1.42 -1.48 18.41
N VAL A 964 -2.34 -2.30 17.89
CA VAL A 964 -3.28 -1.92 16.83
C VAL A 964 -4.36 -0.99 17.39
N VAL A 965 -4.94 -1.30 18.56
CA VAL A 965 -5.97 -0.47 19.18
C VAL A 965 -5.41 0.90 19.60
N GLU A 966 -4.24 0.95 20.23
CA GLU A 966 -3.63 2.22 20.69
C GLU A 966 -3.33 3.14 19.50
N HIS A 967 -2.63 2.66 18.47
CA HIS A 967 -2.33 3.45 17.27
C HIS A 967 -3.58 3.85 16.47
N TYR A 968 -4.60 3.00 16.42
CA TYR A 968 -5.86 3.32 15.73
C TYR A 968 -6.71 4.33 16.52
N SER A 969 -6.55 4.38 17.85
CA SER A 969 -7.18 5.35 18.75
C SER A 969 -6.48 6.72 18.84
N GLU A 970 -5.44 7.00 18.03
CA GLU A 970 -4.65 8.23 18.18
C GLU A 970 -5.52 9.50 18.08
N ASN A 971 -5.43 10.34 19.12
CA ASN A 971 -6.20 11.59 19.26
C ASN A 971 -5.40 12.86 18.92
N VAL A 972 -4.07 12.77 18.82
CA VAL A 972 -3.17 13.94 18.62
C VAL A 972 -2.93 14.17 17.12
N VAL A 973 -3.95 14.74 16.47
CA VAL A 973 -3.98 14.93 15.00
C VAL A 973 -3.44 16.31 14.59
N ASP A 974 -2.15 16.56 14.82
CA ASP A 974 -1.54 17.90 14.70
C ASP A 974 -1.16 18.30 13.24
N THR A 975 -0.53 17.40 12.48
CA THR A 975 -0.10 17.61 11.08
C THR A 975 -1.25 17.49 10.08
N LEU A 976 -1.07 17.98 8.86
CA LEU A 976 -1.95 17.71 7.71
C LEU A 976 -1.89 16.24 7.28
N HIS A 977 -0.72 15.59 7.41
CA HIS A 977 -0.58 14.15 7.14
C HIS A 977 -1.52 13.35 8.06
N LYS A 978 -1.39 13.48 9.39
CA LYS A 978 -2.22 12.74 10.35
C LYS A 978 -3.71 13.01 10.13
N LYS A 979 -4.10 14.23 9.74
CA LYS A 979 -5.51 14.56 9.45
C LYS A 979 -6.06 13.83 8.22
N ASN A 980 -5.32 13.78 7.11
CA ASN A 980 -5.76 13.04 5.93
C ASN A 980 -5.74 11.52 6.15
N LEU A 981 -4.84 11.01 7.00
CA LEU A 981 -4.75 9.58 7.36
C LEU A 981 -5.87 9.14 8.31
N LEU A 982 -6.06 9.84 9.44
CA LEU A 982 -6.93 9.42 10.55
C LEU A 982 -8.40 9.87 10.43
N LEU A 983 -8.72 10.82 9.54
CA LEU A 983 -10.08 11.40 9.41
C LEU A 983 -10.78 11.15 8.07
N LEU A 984 -10.04 10.71 7.03
CA LEU A 984 -10.53 10.57 5.64
C LEU A 984 -10.20 9.21 4.98
N GLY A 985 -9.67 8.25 5.75
CA GLY A 985 -9.12 6.99 5.25
C GLY A 985 -8.86 5.96 6.34
N GLU A 986 -9.68 5.98 7.38
CA GLU A 986 -9.57 5.13 8.56
C GLU A 986 -9.46 3.63 8.21
N ASP A 987 -10.30 3.13 7.30
CA ASP A 987 -10.27 1.73 6.83
C ASP A 987 -8.93 1.35 6.14
N ARG A 988 -8.28 2.31 5.47
CA ARG A 988 -6.94 2.13 4.86
C ARG A 988 -5.84 2.19 5.89
N TYR A 989 -5.92 3.13 6.82
CA TYR A 989 -4.95 3.21 7.92
C TYR A 989 -4.98 1.95 8.78
N LEU A 990 -6.16 1.36 9.02
CA LEU A 990 -6.30 0.05 9.67
C LEU A 990 -5.61 -1.07 8.86
N SER A 991 -5.81 -1.10 7.54
CA SER A 991 -5.15 -2.06 6.63
C SER A 991 -3.61 -1.94 6.74
N THR A 992 -3.07 -0.72 6.64
CA THR A 992 -1.64 -0.38 6.76
C THR A 992 -1.07 -0.70 8.13
N LEU A 993 -1.78 -0.35 9.20
CA LEU A 993 -1.38 -0.62 10.58
C LEU A 993 -1.28 -2.12 10.84
N MET A 994 -2.22 -2.92 10.31
CA MET A 994 -2.14 -4.38 10.39
C MET A 994 -0.98 -4.97 9.58
N LEU A 995 -0.67 -4.46 8.38
CA LEU A 995 0.55 -4.84 7.64
C LEU A 995 1.82 -4.48 8.42
N ARG A 996 1.85 -3.32 9.08
CA ARG A 996 3.00 -2.83 9.87
C ARG A 996 3.22 -3.64 11.16
N THR A 997 2.16 -4.03 11.86
CA THR A 997 2.24 -4.81 13.11
C THR A 997 2.45 -6.30 12.85
N PHE A 998 1.93 -6.84 11.74
CA PHE A 998 2.03 -8.27 11.39
C PHE A 998 2.53 -8.52 9.95
N PRO A 999 3.75 -8.09 9.57
CA PRO A 999 4.24 -8.20 8.19
C PRO A 999 4.40 -9.65 7.67
N LYS A 1000 4.33 -10.66 8.56
CA LYS A 1000 4.35 -12.09 8.19
C LYS A 1000 2.95 -12.70 8.02
N ARG A 1001 1.88 -11.91 8.13
CA ARG A 1001 0.48 -12.32 7.95
C ARG A 1001 -0.08 -11.77 6.64
N LYS A 1002 -1.17 -12.36 6.16
CA LYS A 1002 -1.70 -12.12 4.81
C LYS A 1002 -2.94 -11.20 4.84
N GLN A 1003 -3.03 -10.26 3.91
CA GLN A 1003 -4.28 -9.59 3.52
C GLN A 1003 -4.62 -9.97 2.07
N VAL A 1004 -5.83 -10.46 1.82
CA VAL A 1004 -6.22 -11.09 0.54
C VAL A 1004 -7.55 -10.58 -0.03
N PHE A 1005 -7.74 -10.80 -1.32
CA PHE A 1005 -8.99 -10.55 -2.04
C PHE A 1005 -9.74 -11.88 -2.26
N VAL A 1006 -11.05 -11.90 -2.02
CA VAL A 1006 -11.90 -13.09 -2.20
C VAL A 1006 -12.98 -12.78 -3.26
N PRO A 1007 -12.69 -12.96 -4.57
CA PRO A 1007 -13.60 -12.57 -5.65
C PRO A 1007 -14.92 -13.36 -5.69
N GLN A 1008 -15.04 -14.46 -4.93
CA GLN A 1008 -16.31 -15.18 -4.79
C GLN A 1008 -17.28 -14.48 -3.84
N ALA A 1009 -16.79 -13.75 -2.84
CA ALA A 1009 -17.63 -12.99 -1.92
C ALA A 1009 -18.00 -11.67 -2.58
N VAL A 1010 -19.29 -11.37 -2.71
CA VAL A 1010 -19.78 -10.20 -3.47
C VAL A 1010 -20.77 -9.38 -2.65
N CYS A 1011 -20.66 -8.05 -2.73
CA CYS A 1011 -21.68 -7.12 -2.29
C CYS A 1011 -22.07 -6.17 -3.43
N LYS A 1012 -23.15 -5.39 -3.22
CA LYS A 1012 -23.46 -4.23 -4.06
C LYS A 1012 -23.81 -3.01 -3.20
N THR A 1013 -23.45 -1.83 -3.70
CA THR A 1013 -23.73 -0.53 -3.09
C THR A 1013 -24.14 0.48 -4.18
N THR A 1014 -24.73 1.61 -3.79
CA THR A 1014 -24.99 2.74 -4.69
C THR A 1014 -23.77 3.66 -4.75
N VAL A 1015 -23.49 4.20 -5.94
CA VAL A 1015 -22.43 5.21 -6.13
C VAL A 1015 -23.04 6.59 -6.38
N PRO A 1016 -22.30 7.68 -6.12
CA PRO A 1016 -22.81 9.04 -6.33
C PRO A 1016 -23.33 9.29 -7.76
N GLU A 1017 -24.62 9.61 -7.87
CA GLU A 1017 -25.27 10.04 -9.12
C GLU A 1017 -24.90 11.49 -9.50
N SER A 1018 -24.54 12.31 -8.52
CA SER A 1018 -24.28 13.74 -8.66
C SER A 1018 -22.78 14.04 -8.65
N PHE A 1019 -22.30 14.84 -9.60
CA PHE A 1019 -20.86 15.10 -9.77
C PHE A 1019 -20.21 15.85 -8.60
N SER A 1020 -20.96 16.73 -7.91
CA SER A 1020 -20.52 17.38 -6.66
C SER A 1020 -20.30 16.38 -5.52
N VAL A 1021 -21.16 15.37 -5.41
CA VAL A 1021 -21.06 14.28 -4.43
C VAL A 1021 -19.88 13.37 -4.77
N LEU A 1022 -19.67 13.06 -6.06
CA LEU A 1022 -18.47 12.34 -6.53
C LEU A 1022 -17.19 13.12 -6.21
N LEU A 1023 -17.13 14.43 -6.50
CA LEU A 1023 -16.00 15.30 -6.12
C LEU A 1023 -15.74 15.28 -4.60
N SER A 1024 -16.78 15.35 -3.77
CA SER A 1024 -16.65 15.27 -2.31
C SER A 1024 -16.06 13.93 -1.85
N GLN A 1025 -16.55 12.81 -2.40
CA GLN A 1025 -16.07 11.46 -2.11
C GLN A 1025 -14.62 11.28 -2.58
N ARG A 1026 -14.32 11.59 -3.85
CA ARG A 1026 -13.03 11.31 -4.48
C ARG A 1026 -11.91 12.22 -3.97
N ARG A 1027 -12.20 13.45 -3.54
CA ARG A 1027 -11.28 14.26 -2.71
C ARG A 1027 -10.82 13.49 -1.47
N ARG A 1028 -11.76 12.94 -0.67
CA ARG A 1028 -11.40 12.19 0.56
C ARG A 1028 -10.53 10.97 0.22
N TRP A 1029 -10.94 10.21 -0.80
CA TRP A 1029 -10.23 9.00 -1.22
C TRP A 1029 -8.86 9.28 -1.82
N ILE A 1030 -8.69 10.28 -2.69
CA ILE A 1030 -7.38 10.59 -3.29
C ILE A 1030 -6.43 11.12 -2.22
N ASN A 1031 -6.90 12.00 -1.32
CA ASN A 1031 -6.09 12.52 -0.23
C ASN A 1031 -5.60 11.41 0.70
N SER A 1032 -6.50 10.51 1.15
CA SER A 1032 -6.08 9.41 2.02
C SER A 1032 -5.30 8.32 1.30
N THR A 1033 -5.48 8.12 -0.02
CA THR A 1033 -4.60 7.25 -0.82
C THR A 1033 -3.16 7.73 -0.71
N ILE A 1034 -2.90 9.02 -0.97
CA ILE A 1034 -1.53 9.56 -1.01
C ILE A 1034 -0.84 9.46 0.36
N HIS A 1035 -1.53 9.82 1.44
CA HIS A 1035 -0.98 9.72 2.79
C HIS A 1035 -0.81 8.26 3.26
N ASN A 1036 -1.70 7.34 2.87
CA ASN A 1036 -1.57 5.93 3.21
C ASN A 1036 -0.47 5.21 2.41
N LEU A 1037 -0.32 5.53 1.12
CA LEU A 1037 0.79 5.04 0.30
C LEU A 1037 2.14 5.56 0.83
N MET A 1038 2.20 6.82 1.28
CA MET A 1038 3.38 7.39 1.93
C MET A 1038 3.81 6.59 3.17
N GLU A 1039 2.88 6.20 4.04
CA GLU A 1039 3.20 5.30 5.18
C GLU A 1039 3.60 3.90 4.71
N LEU A 1040 2.91 3.31 3.72
CA LEU A 1040 3.22 1.99 3.18
C LEU A 1040 4.62 1.90 2.55
N VAL A 1041 5.14 2.97 1.94
CA VAL A 1041 6.54 3.03 1.46
C VAL A 1041 7.55 2.84 2.61
N PHE A 1042 7.20 3.20 3.85
CA PHE A 1042 8.05 3.00 5.03
C PHE A 1042 7.80 1.67 5.77
N VAL A 1043 6.77 0.90 5.38
CA VAL A 1043 6.55 -0.46 5.93
C VAL A 1043 7.60 -1.41 5.39
N ARG A 1044 8.52 -1.81 6.27
CA ARG A 1044 9.55 -2.82 6.01
C ARG A 1044 8.90 -4.21 5.98
N ASP A 1045 9.57 -5.15 5.31
CA ASP A 1045 9.16 -6.56 5.18
C ASP A 1045 7.84 -6.81 4.43
N LEU A 1046 7.36 -5.85 3.61
CA LEU A 1046 6.33 -6.13 2.60
C LEU A 1046 6.81 -7.22 1.63
N CYS A 1047 5.98 -8.26 1.43
CA CYS A 1047 6.33 -9.44 0.64
C CYS A 1047 6.78 -9.09 -0.79
N GLY A 1048 7.92 -9.61 -1.23
CA GLY A 1048 8.46 -9.39 -2.56
C GLY A 1048 9.04 -10.67 -3.16
N THR A 1049 8.95 -10.79 -4.48
CA THR A 1049 9.62 -11.85 -5.25
C THR A 1049 10.90 -11.31 -5.87
N PHE A 1050 11.73 -12.21 -6.44
CA PHE A 1050 12.95 -11.81 -7.14
C PHE A 1050 12.65 -10.75 -8.22
N CYS A 1051 13.45 -9.69 -8.26
CA CYS A 1051 13.28 -8.46 -9.05
C CYS A 1051 12.05 -7.57 -8.76
N PHE A 1052 11.07 -7.97 -7.95
CA PHE A 1052 9.87 -7.17 -7.65
C PHE A 1052 9.53 -7.15 -6.15
N SER A 1053 9.98 -6.10 -5.46
CA SER A 1053 9.53 -5.77 -4.09
C SER A 1053 8.17 -5.06 -4.14
N MET A 1054 7.20 -5.50 -3.33
CA MET A 1054 5.91 -4.80 -3.21
C MET A 1054 6.08 -3.36 -2.69
N GLN A 1055 7.07 -3.11 -1.82
CA GLN A 1055 7.43 -1.76 -1.36
C GLN A 1055 7.83 -0.83 -2.53
N PHE A 1056 8.52 -1.37 -3.53
CA PHE A 1056 8.92 -0.64 -4.75
C PHE A 1056 7.72 -0.40 -5.68
N VAL A 1057 6.81 -1.36 -5.80
CA VAL A 1057 5.55 -1.19 -6.55
C VAL A 1057 4.67 -0.12 -5.91
N VAL A 1058 4.54 -0.11 -4.58
CA VAL A 1058 3.83 0.93 -3.81
C VAL A 1058 4.47 2.31 -4.00
N ALA A 1059 5.81 2.41 -4.03
CA ALA A 1059 6.50 3.67 -4.31
C ALA A 1059 6.23 4.18 -5.74
N ILE A 1060 6.15 3.28 -6.73
CA ILE A 1060 5.79 3.62 -8.12
C ILE A 1060 4.30 4.00 -8.23
N GLU A 1061 3.41 3.38 -7.46
CA GLU A 1061 2.00 3.80 -7.39
C GLU A 1061 1.83 5.16 -6.71
N LEU A 1062 2.62 5.48 -5.69
CA LEU A 1062 2.66 6.82 -5.11
C LEU A 1062 3.11 7.85 -6.16
N ILE A 1063 4.26 7.65 -6.81
CA ILE A 1063 4.73 8.58 -7.86
C ILE A 1063 3.70 8.68 -9.00
N GLY A 1064 3.15 7.55 -9.44
CA GLY A 1064 2.14 7.49 -10.50
C GLY A 1064 0.88 8.29 -10.15
N THR A 1065 0.31 8.09 -8.96
CA THR A 1065 -0.90 8.82 -8.51
C THR A 1065 -0.66 10.32 -8.37
N LEU A 1066 0.54 10.77 -8.00
CA LEU A 1066 0.90 12.19 -8.00
C LEU A 1066 1.03 12.76 -9.43
N VAL A 1067 1.50 11.97 -10.39
CA VAL A 1067 1.79 12.42 -11.78
C VAL A 1067 0.58 12.35 -12.72
N LEU A 1068 -0.53 11.68 -12.34
CA LEU A 1068 -1.73 11.49 -13.19
C LEU A 1068 -2.19 12.75 -13.97
N PRO A 1069 -2.29 13.96 -13.36
CA PRO A 1069 -2.67 15.17 -14.10
C PRO A 1069 -1.70 15.57 -15.21
N ALA A 1070 -0.39 15.38 -15.01
CA ALA A 1070 0.60 15.66 -16.03
C ALA A 1070 0.58 14.57 -17.12
N ALA A 1071 0.47 13.30 -16.73
CA ALA A 1071 0.44 12.16 -17.66
C ALA A 1071 -0.70 12.27 -18.70
N ILE A 1072 -1.90 12.71 -18.30
CA ILE A 1072 -3.02 12.88 -19.25
C ILE A 1072 -2.83 14.11 -20.18
N VAL A 1073 -2.24 15.21 -19.69
CA VAL A 1073 -1.86 16.36 -20.54
C VAL A 1073 -0.78 15.96 -21.56
N PHE A 1074 0.24 15.21 -21.11
CA PHE A 1074 1.29 14.66 -21.97
C PHE A 1074 0.72 13.67 -23.00
N THR A 1075 -0.29 12.88 -22.63
CA THR A 1075 -1.00 11.97 -23.55
C THR A 1075 -1.67 12.75 -24.69
N PHE A 1076 -2.42 13.81 -24.37
CA PHE A 1076 -3.04 14.66 -25.40
C PHE A 1076 -2.02 15.37 -26.28
N TYR A 1077 -0.90 15.83 -25.71
CA TYR A 1077 0.20 16.43 -26.47
C TYR A 1077 0.81 15.43 -27.48
N VAL A 1078 1.16 14.22 -27.04
CA VAL A 1078 1.72 13.15 -27.90
C VAL A 1078 0.78 12.74 -29.04
N VAL A 1079 -0.53 12.61 -28.75
CA VAL A 1079 -1.53 12.29 -29.77
C VAL A 1079 -1.67 13.44 -30.77
N THR A 1080 -1.75 14.69 -30.30
CA THR A 1080 -1.90 15.87 -31.16
C THR A 1080 -0.67 16.07 -32.05
N ILE A 1081 0.54 16.01 -31.50
CA ILE A 1081 1.77 16.22 -32.27
C ILE A 1081 1.98 15.11 -33.32
N SER A 1082 1.59 13.86 -33.00
CA SER A 1082 1.66 12.73 -33.95
C SER A 1082 0.59 12.75 -35.05
N ILE A 1083 -0.44 13.61 -34.95
CA ILE A 1083 -1.41 13.86 -36.00
C ILE A 1083 -0.98 15.06 -36.86
N VAL A 1084 -0.42 16.10 -36.25
CA VAL A 1084 -0.04 17.35 -36.94
C VAL A 1084 1.34 17.26 -37.62
N HIS A 1085 2.29 16.52 -37.05
CA HIS A 1085 3.66 16.41 -37.56
C HIS A 1085 3.95 14.97 -38.00
N SER A 1086 4.63 14.83 -39.14
CA SER A 1086 5.20 13.57 -39.62
C SER A 1086 6.72 13.59 -39.49
N PRO A 1087 7.37 12.47 -39.10
CA PRO A 1087 6.78 11.17 -38.76
C PRO A 1087 6.16 11.13 -37.34
N PRO A 1088 5.14 10.29 -37.11
CA PRO A 1088 4.46 10.16 -35.81
C PRO A 1088 5.33 9.48 -34.73
N GLN A 1089 5.05 9.74 -33.45
CA GLN A 1089 5.80 9.19 -32.32
C GLN A 1089 5.38 7.74 -32.00
N ILE A 1090 5.80 6.78 -32.82
CA ILE A 1090 5.39 5.37 -32.75
C ILE A 1090 5.56 4.76 -31.35
N ILE A 1091 6.70 4.99 -30.68
CA ILE A 1091 7.01 4.33 -29.40
C ILE A 1091 6.03 4.75 -28.27
N PRO A 1092 5.81 6.06 -27.99
CA PRO A 1092 4.73 6.50 -27.09
C PRO A 1092 3.34 5.98 -27.47
N LEU A 1093 2.99 5.94 -28.77
CA LEU A 1093 1.68 5.47 -29.23
C LEU A 1093 1.48 3.97 -28.97
N VAL A 1094 2.51 3.14 -29.18
CA VAL A 1094 2.49 1.70 -28.85
C VAL A 1094 2.37 1.49 -27.34
N LEU A 1095 3.10 2.26 -26.51
CA LEU A 1095 2.99 2.19 -25.06
C LEU A 1095 1.58 2.56 -24.57
N LEU A 1096 0.99 3.63 -25.12
CA LEU A 1096 -0.37 4.07 -24.82
C LEU A 1096 -1.41 3.01 -25.20
N ALA A 1097 -1.28 2.42 -26.40
CA ALA A 1097 -2.14 1.35 -26.88
C ALA A 1097 -2.06 0.09 -26.00
N LEU A 1098 -0.88 -0.27 -25.49
CA LEU A 1098 -0.70 -1.38 -24.56
C LEU A 1098 -1.30 -1.09 -23.17
N ILE A 1099 -1.06 0.10 -22.61
CA ILE A 1099 -1.58 0.48 -21.28
C ILE A 1099 -3.12 0.53 -21.28
N LEU A 1100 -3.74 1.07 -22.33
CA LEU A 1100 -5.20 1.15 -22.44
C LEU A 1100 -5.84 -0.15 -22.96
N GLY A 1101 -5.11 -0.93 -23.77
CA GLY A 1101 -5.60 -2.16 -24.40
C GLY A 1101 -5.49 -3.41 -23.52
N LEU A 1102 -4.47 -3.54 -22.67
CA LEU A 1102 -4.32 -4.71 -21.78
C LEU A 1102 -5.52 -4.91 -20.83
N PRO A 1103 -6.13 -3.86 -20.22
CA PRO A 1103 -7.39 -3.99 -19.51
C PRO A 1103 -8.53 -4.58 -20.35
N ALA A 1104 -8.61 -4.27 -21.66
CA ALA A 1104 -9.60 -4.86 -22.56
C ALA A 1104 -9.40 -6.38 -22.70
N VAL A 1105 -8.16 -6.83 -22.86
CA VAL A 1105 -7.80 -8.25 -22.92
C VAL A 1105 -8.16 -8.96 -21.59
N LEU A 1106 -7.97 -8.30 -20.45
CA LEU A 1106 -8.37 -8.83 -19.14
C LEU A 1106 -9.89 -9.08 -19.07
N ILE A 1107 -10.73 -8.16 -19.57
CA ILE A 1107 -12.19 -8.33 -19.63
C ILE A 1107 -12.56 -9.57 -20.45
N VAL A 1108 -11.97 -9.72 -21.63
CA VAL A 1108 -12.24 -10.83 -22.55
C VAL A 1108 -11.85 -12.18 -21.91
N LEU A 1109 -10.67 -12.26 -21.30
CA LEU A 1109 -10.14 -13.48 -20.68
C LEU A 1109 -10.78 -13.86 -19.34
N THR A 1110 -11.38 -12.90 -18.61
CA THR A 1110 -11.94 -13.13 -17.27
C THR A 1110 -13.47 -13.08 -17.25
N ALA A 1111 -14.06 -11.93 -17.60
CA ALA A 1111 -15.49 -11.68 -17.44
C ALA A 1111 -16.36 -12.37 -18.50
N HIS A 1112 -15.81 -12.67 -19.69
CA HIS A 1112 -16.53 -13.28 -20.82
C HIS A 1112 -17.85 -12.54 -21.18
N ARG A 1113 -17.91 -11.22 -20.91
CA ARG A 1113 -19.11 -10.38 -20.94
C ARG A 1113 -18.82 -9.08 -21.70
N TRP A 1114 -19.31 -8.98 -22.93
CA TRP A 1114 -19.17 -7.80 -23.80
C TRP A 1114 -19.65 -6.48 -23.16
N SER A 1115 -20.59 -6.54 -22.20
CA SER A 1115 -21.05 -5.37 -21.44
C SER A 1115 -19.91 -4.62 -20.74
N TYR A 1116 -18.88 -5.31 -20.24
CA TYR A 1116 -17.74 -4.65 -19.59
C TYR A 1116 -16.82 -3.94 -20.59
N VAL A 1117 -16.78 -4.34 -21.86
CA VAL A 1117 -16.06 -3.62 -22.92
C VAL A 1117 -16.74 -2.28 -23.21
N VAL A 1118 -18.08 -2.23 -23.17
CA VAL A 1118 -18.84 -0.98 -23.29
C VAL A 1118 -18.58 -0.05 -22.09
N TRP A 1119 -18.57 -0.60 -20.87
CA TRP A 1119 -18.18 0.18 -19.67
C TRP A 1119 -16.75 0.70 -19.72
N MET A 1120 -15.82 -0.07 -20.28
CA MET A 1120 -14.45 0.38 -20.54
C MET A 1120 -14.40 1.54 -21.54
N ILE A 1121 -15.16 1.49 -22.64
CA ILE A 1121 -15.21 2.59 -23.63
C ILE A 1121 -15.73 3.89 -22.98
N ILE A 1122 -16.80 3.80 -22.17
CA ILE A 1122 -17.31 4.93 -21.38
C ILE A 1122 -16.23 5.48 -20.44
N TYR A 1123 -15.48 4.59 -19.79
CA TYR A 1123 -14.37 4.97 -18.91
C TYR A 1123 -13.23 5.67 -19.66
N LEU A 1124 -12.85 5.19 -20.85
CA LEU A 1124 -11.81 5.79 -21.70
C LEU A 1124 -12.14 7.25 -22.05
N PHE A 1125 -13.39 7.57 -22.43
CA PHE A 1125 -13.82 8.96 -22.65
C PHE A 1125 -13.78 9.80 -21.37
N SER A 1126 -13.93 9.19 -20.20
CA SER A 1126 -13.88 9.87 -18.89
C SER A 1126 -12.47 10.01 -18.28
N LEU A 1127 -11.41 9.51 -18.94
CA LEU A 1127 -10.02 9.63 -18.45
C LEU A 1127 -9.58 11.05 -18.07
N PRO A 1128 -9.99 12.15 -18.75
CA PRO A 1128 -9.67 13.51 -18.30
C PRO A 1128 -10.29 13.85 -16.95
N ILE A 1129 -11.47 13.31 -16.64
CA ILE A 1129 -12.12 13.49 -15.34
C ILE A 1129 -11.34 12.73 -14.26
N TRP A 1130 -11.02 11.46 -14.51
CA TRP A 1130 -10.30 10.59 -13.57
C TRP A 1130 -8.85 11.02 -13.29
N ASN A 1131 -8.12 11.44 -14.32
CA ASN A 1131 -6.68 11.70 -14.21
C ASN A 1131 -6.34 13.18 -14.03
N PHE A 1132 -7.17 14.12 -14.51
CA PHE A 1132 -6.95 15.56 -14.34
C PHE A 1132 -7.89 16.19 -13.31
N VAL A 1133 -9.21 16.14 -13.54
CA VAL A 1133 -10.18 16.94 -12.76
C VAL A 1133 -10.25 16.48 -11.29
N LEU A 1134 -10.41 15.18 -11.04
CA LEU A 1134 -10.55 14.66 -9.68
C LEU A 1134 -9.25 14.80 -8.85
N PRO A 1135 -8.03 14.49 -9.37
CA PRO A 1135 -6.81 14.64 -8.60
C PRO A 1135 -6.41 16.11 -8.38
N THR A 1136 -6.54 16.99 -9.39
CA THR A 1136 -6.23 18.43 -9.19
C THR A 1136 -7.15 19.08 -8.16
N TYR A 1137 -8.45 18.74 -8.17
CA TYR A 1137 -9.41 19.17 -7.14
C TYR A 1137 -9.02 18.64 -5.76
N ALA A 1138 -8.62 17.36 -5.65
CA ALA A 1138 -8.18 16.75 -4.40
C ALA A 1138 -6.93 17.43 -3.84
N PHE A 1139 -5.89 17.62 -4.66
CA PHE A 1139 -4.61 18.23 -4.25
C PHE A 1139 -4.81 19.68 -3.80
N TRP A 1140 -5.65 20.45 -4.51
CA TRP A 1140 -6.02 21.81 -4.09
C TRP A 1140 -6.80 21.84 -2.76
N LYS A 1141 -7.34 20.70 -2.33
CA LYS A 1141 -8.18 20.51 -1.13
C LYS A 1141 -7.53 19.64 -0.04
N PHE A 1142 -6.21 19.41 -0.04
CA PHE A 1142 -5.50 18.70 1.05
C PHE A 1142 -5.72 19.30 2.46
N ASP A 1143 -6.11 20.57 2.58
CA ASP A 1143 -6.40 21.28 3.84
C ASP A 1143 -7.92 21.34 4.19
N ASP A 1144 -8.75 20.56 3.49
CA ASP A 1144 -10.22 20.55 3.67
C ASP A 1144 -10.70 19.20 4.21
N PHE A 1145 -10.68 19.07 5.54
CA PHE A 1145 -11.05 17.86 6.29
C PHE A 1145 -12.58 17.68 6.49
N SER A 1146 -13.42 18.43 5.76
CA SER A 1146 -14.87 18.31 5.85
C SER A 1146 -15.41 17.06 5.17
N TRP A 1147 -16.46 16.43 5.71
CA TRP A 1147 -17.14 15.30 5.04
C TRP A 1147 -17.94 15.72 3.79
N GLY A 1148 -18.17 17.02 3.61
CA GLY A 1148 -18.73 17.64 2.40
C GLY A 1148 -20.18 17.24 2.11
N ASP A 1149 -20.63 17.43 0.86
CA ASP A 1149 -22.02 17.21 0.45
C ASP A 1149 -22.50 15.75 0.56
N THR A 1150 -21.61 14.81 0.88
CA THR A 1150 -21.83 13.37 0.77
C THR A 1150 -22.88 12.80 1.73
N ARG A 1151 -23.07 13.41 2.91
CA ARG A 1151 -24.08 13.04 3.91
C ARG A 1151 -24.50 14.28 4.70
N LYS A 1152 -25.47 15.03 4.16
CA LYS A 1152 -26.04 16.22 4.83
C LYS A 1152 -27.05 15.80 5.89
N THR A 1153 -26.93 16.39 7.06
CA THR A 1153 -27.97 16.33 8.11
C THR A 1153 -28.93 17.50 7.95
N ASP A 1154 -30.16 17.39 8.42
CA ASP A 1154 -31.07 18.54 8.37
C ASP A 1154 -30.60 19.70 9.28
N GLY A 1155 -31.02 20.92 8.96
CA GLY A 1155 -30.62 22.15 9.66
C GLY A 1155 -29.15 22.59 9.47
N GLU A 1156 -28.35 21.88 8.67
CA GLU A 1156 -26.89 22.10 8.58
C GLU A 1156 -26.51 23.39 7.85
N LYS A 1157 -26.26 24.47 8.61
CA LYS A 1157 -25.51 25.64 8.13
C LYS A 1157 -24.02 25.31 8.13
N THR A 1158 -23.41 25.29 6.94
CA THR A 1158 -22.02 24.85 6.67
C THR A 1158 -20.95 25.74 7.30
N LYS A 1159 -20.74 25.59 8.62
CA LYS A 1159 -19.54 26.07 9.30
C LYS A 1159 -18.34 25.22 8.84
N LYS A 1160 -17.28 25.86 8.34
CA LYS A 1160 -15.99 25.21 8.10
C LYS A 1160 -15.55 24.48 9.36
N ALA A 1161 -15.03 23.25 9.24
CA ALA A 1161 -14.58 22.43 10.35
C ALA A 1161 -13.51 23.14 11.19
N GLY A 1162 -13.95 23.81 12.25
CA GLY A 1162 -13.11 24.43 13.26
C GLY A 1162 -12.90 23.44 14.40
N ILE A 1163 -11.67 23.33 14.88
CA ILE A 1163 -11.38 22.62 16.13
C ILE A 1163 -11.89 23.51 17.26
N GLU A 1164 -13.16 23.33 17.63
CA GLU A 1164 -13.71 23.92 18.86
C GLU A 1164 -13.07 23.20 20.04
N TYR A 1165 -12.10 23.89 20.67
CA TYR A 1165 -11.41 23.43 21.87
C TYR A 1165 -12.35 23.58 23.09
N GLU A 1166 -13.40 22.74 23.12
CA GLU A 1166 -14.38 22.70 24.20
C GLU A 1166 -13.78 21.99 25.43
N GLY A 1167 -13.31 22.76 26.40
CA GLY A 1167 -12.98 22.31 27.77
C GLY A 1167 -11.86 21.27 27.90
N GLU A 1168 -11.65 20.83 29.13
CA GLU A 1168 -10.74 19.74 29.49
C GLU A 1168 -11.48 18.41 29.62
N PHE A 1169 -10.73 17.30 29.61
CA PHE A 1169 -11.27 15.96 29.79
C PHE A 1169 -11.19 15.55 31.26
N ASP A 1170 -12.35 15.46 31.91
CA ASP A 1170 -12.50 14.93 33.26
C ASP A 1170 -12.64 13.39 33.21
N SER A 1171 -11.57 12.70 33.57
CA SER A 1171 -11.53 11.23 33.62
C SER A 1171 -12.25 10.63 34.84
N SER A 1172 -12.61 11.41 35.87
CA SER A 1172 -13.24 10.89 37.09
C SER A 1172 -14.69 10.41 36.83
N LYS A 1173 -15.32 10.93 35.77
CA LYS A 1173 -16.68 10.58 35.33
C LYS A 1173 -16.81 9.22 34.64
N ILE A 1174 -15.70 8.49 34.46
CA ILE A 1174 -15.68 7.21 33.75
C ILE A 1174 -15.13 6.13 34.68
N THR A 1175 -16.03 5.31 35.19
CA THR A 1175 -15.75 4.12 35.99
C THR A 1175 -15.03 3.06 35.15
N MET A 1176 -13.92 2.52 35.68
CA MET A 1176 -13.06 1.54 35.01
C MET A 1176 -12.74 0.41 35.98
N LYS A 1177 -13.46 -0.71 35.88
CA LYS A 1177 -13.38 -1.89 36.77
C LYS A 1177 -13.14 -3.16 35.95
N ARG A 1178 -12.62 -4.24 36.53
CA ARG A 1178 -12.59 -5.57 35.88
C ARG A 1178 -14.01 -6.14 35.78
N TRP A 1179 -14.24 -7.07 34.85
CA TRP A 1179 -15.55 -7.71 34.67
C TRP A 1179 -16.09 -8.34 35.98
N GLY A 1180 -15.25 -9.08 36.70
CA GLY A 1180 -15.62 -9.72 37.96
C GLY A 1180 -15.93 -8.75 39.11
N GLU A 1181 -15.44 -7.51 39.04
CA GLU A 1181 -15.75 -6.45 40.02
C GLU A 1181 -17.16 -5.91 39.77
N PHE A 1182 -17.50 -5.57 38.52
CA PHE A 1182 -18.85 -5.16 38.13
C PHE A 1182 -19.90 -6.26 38.41
N GLU A 1183 -19.60 -7.52 38.08
CA GLU A 1183 -20.52 -8.64 38.32
C GLU A 1183 -20.69 -8.93 39.83
N LYS A 1184 -19.64 -8.76 40.65
CA LYS A 1184 -19.76 -8.83 42.11
C LYS A 1184 -20.63 -7.71 42.67
N GLU A 1185 -20.45 -6.48 42.20
CA GLU A 1185 -21.26 -5.32 42.58
C GLU A 1185 -22.73 -5.48 42.14
N ARG A 1186 -22.98 -6.01 40.94
CA ARG A 1186 -24.32 -6.38 40.46
C ARG A 1186 -24.99 -7.40 41.38
N ARG A 1187 -24.29 -8.48 41.73
CA ARG A 1187 -24.81 -9.53 42.63
C ARG A 1187 -25.11 -8.97 44.02
N LEU A 1188 -24.24 -8.13 44.57
CA LEU A 1188 -24.49 -7.44 45.83
C LEU A 1188 -25.72 -6.52 45.74
N ARG A 1189 -25.90 -5.79 44.65
CA ARG A 1189 -27.07 -4.91 44.43
C ARG A 1189 -28.38 -5.69 44.30
N ASN A 1190 -28.37 -6.80 43.56
CA ASN A 1190 -29.54 -7.68 43.43
C ASN A 1190 -29.88 -8.37 44.77
N ASN A 1191 -28.87 -8.86 45.50
CA ASN A 1191 -29.09 -9.50 46.80
C ASN A 1191 -29.58 -8.49 47.85
N ALA A 1192 -29.10 -7.25 47.83
CA ALA A 1192 -29.60 -6.17 48.69
C ALA A 1192 -31.06 -5.83 48.39
N ALA A 1193 -31.45 -5.73 47.11
CA ALA A 1193 -32.84 -5.50 46.71
C ALA A 1193 -33.78 -6.62 47.18
N ASN A 1194 -33.32 -7.87 47.17
CA ASN A 1194 -34.06 -9.01 47.72
C ASN A 1194 -34.15 -8.99 49.27
N PHE A 1195 -33.27 -8.27 49.96
CA PHE A 1195 -33.24 -8.21 51.43
C PHE A 1195 -34.04 -7.04 52.02
N SER A 1196 -34.33 -6.00 51.23
CA SER A 1196 -35.10 -4.81 51.66
C SER A 1196 -36.64 -5.01 51.72
N GLY A 1197 -37.12 -6.26 51.70
CA GLY A 1197 -38.55 -6.61 51.62
C GLY A 1197 -39.33 -6.58 52.94
N LEU A 1198 -39.31 -5.47 53.68
CA LEU A 1198 -40.18 -5.26 54.86
C LEU A 1198 -40.85 -3.86 54.82
N PRO A 1199 -42.15 -3.74 55.19
CA PRO A 1199 -42.93 -2.55 54.87
C PRO A 1199 -42.74 -1.39 55.86
N GLY A 1200 -42.24 -0.26 55.36
CA GLY A 1200 -42.24 1.04 56.04
C GLY A 1200 -42.54 2.16 55.03
N LYS A 1201 -43.38 3.13 55.39
CA LYS A 1201 -43.81 4.21 54.48
C LYS A 1201 -42.70 5.26 54.31
N GLU A 1202 -42.29 5.55 53.09
CA GLU A 1202 -42.75 6.74 52.34
C GLU A 1202 -42.30 6.67 50.86
N SER A 1203 -42.73 7.64 50.05
CA SER A 1203 -42.86 7.48 48.59
C SER A 1203 -41.70 7.96 47.73
N ILE A 1204 -41.38 7.18 46.68
CA ILE A 1204 -41.25 7.65 45.28
C ILE A 1204 -41.43 6.44 44.34
N SER A 1205 -42.02 6.65 43.17
CA SER A 1205 -42.50 5.58 42.28
C SER A 1205 -41.39 4.91 41.46
N SER A 1206 -41.31 3.58 41.52
CA SER A 1206 -40.79 2.74 40.44
C SER A 1206 -41.63 1.46 40.34
N SER A 1207 -42.11 1.14 39.14
CA SER A 1207 -43.10 0.09 38.91
C SER A 1207 -42.46 -1.16 38.30
N THR A 1208 -42.03 -2.11 39.13
CA THR A 1208 -41.59 -3.43 38.70
C THR A 1208 -42.80 -4.33 38.39
N GLY A 1209 -42.97 -4.71 37.12
CA GLY A 1209 -44.04 -5.61 36.69
C GLY A 1209 -43.77 -7.07 37.09
N ASN A 1210 -44.79 -7.74 37.65
CA ASN A 1210 -44.73 -9.17 37.98
C ASN A 1210 -44.55 -10.04 36.72
N TRP A 1211 -43.72 -11.08 36.82
CA TRP A 1211 -43.71 -12.18 35.86
C TRP A 1211 -44.99 -13.02 36.00
N SER A 1212 -45.79 -13.09 34.93
CA SER A 1212 -46.99 -13.93 34.87
C SER A 1212 -46.75 -15.17 34.00
N ALA A 1213 -46.75 -16.35 34.62
CA ALA A 1213 -46.55 -17.61 33.91
C ALA A 1213 -47.72 -17.89 32.94
N HIS A 1214 -47.41 -18.06 31.65
CA HIS A 1214 -48.40 -18.40 30.63
C HIS A 1214 -49.00 -19.80 30.86
N ARG A 1215 -50.30 -19.85 31.19
CA ARG A 1215 -51.12 -21.06 31.05
C ARG A 1215 -51.39 -21.34 29.57
N ARG A 1216 -51.55 -22.61 29.22
CA ARG A 1216 -52.07 -23.03 27.91
C ARG A 1216 -53.59 -22.84 27.86
N GLY A 1217 -54.08 -22.29 26.75
CA GLY A 1217 -55.42 -22.45 26.18
C GLY A 1217 -55.26 -22.43 24.66
N SER A 1218 -55.66 -23.48 23.93
CA SER A 1218 -57.04 -23.74 23.45
C SER A 1218 -57.49 -22.70 22.41
N TYR A 1219 -57.36 -23.06 21.14
CA TYR A 1219 -58.01 -22.37 20.01
C TYR A 1219 -59.52 -22.70 20.03
N GLU A 1220 -60.36 -21.69 19.79
CA GLU A 1220 -61.71 -21.83 19.25
C GLU A 1220 -61.93 -20.74 18.19
N ASP A 1221 -62.79 -21.01 17.21
CA ASP A 1221 -63.07 -20.14 16.06
C ASP A 1221 -64.17 -19.10 16.34
N GLY A 1222 -64.19 -17.97 15.62
CA GLY A 1222 -65.30 -17.00 15.73
C GLY A 1222 -65.21 -15.74 14.85
N PHE A 1223 -66.02 -15.71 13.80
CA PHE A 1223 -66.70 -14.57 13.13
C PHE A 1223 -66.51 -13.17 13.82
N SER A 1224 -65.95 -12.13 13.17
CA SER A 1224 -66.39 -11.34 11.99
C SER A 1224 -67.39 -10.21 12.31
N GLU A 1225 -67.50 -9.25 11.37
CA GLU A 1225 -68.34 -8.02 11.42
C GLU A 1225 -67.80 -6.86 12.32
N ASN A 1226 -68.01 -5.57 12.00
CA ASN A 1226 -68.24 -4.91 10.71
C ASN A 1226 -67.88 -3.40 10.78
N PHE A 1227 -67.57 -2.80 9.63
CA PHE A 1227 -67.57 -1.36 9.26
C PHE A 1227 -67.56 -0.26 10.35
N ASN A 1228 -66.48 0.52 10.38
CA ASN A 1228 -66.41 1.81 9.65
C ASN A 1228 -64.96 2.22 9.39
#